data_AF-B8ERT9-F1
#
_entry.id   AF-B8ERT9-F1
#
_cell.length_a   1.000
_cell.length_b   1.000
_cell.length_c   1.000
_cell.angle_alpha   90.00
_cell.angle_beta   90.00
_cell.angle_gamma   90.00
#
_symmetry.space_group_name_H-M   'P 1'
#
loop_
_entity.id
_entity.type
_entity.pdbx_description
1 polymer ?
#
loop_
_entity_poly.entity_id
_entity_poly.type
_entity_poly.pdbx_seq_one_letter_code
_entity_poly.pdbx_strand_id
1 'polypeptide(L)'
;MPLKIKNLRALPYLAELIACSRIFDEDWYRKEYPAFEMGELGPIMHYLVEGVFEGARPHLLFDPDWYRTVASCKAANPLIDYIKSGAAAGFDPSPYFSSAYYRKSAGALRGLTPLGHFIAYGLPCNATPTPLFDRDWYLAHNPDVMRAGFDPFLHFVASGARDGRSPGPLFDAPWYRMKNPGVRDAGVEPLRHYLSRGAAEGRRPHDGFDPVFYVAQAPHASVTLEQALADYAEQGRANWRSADAALPPPGSPVAVFDDFPWRRSATSEHPHAPFSVLIIDVAGPPPATADLCAALKQAPQVDLYVVANTPDAAMQEGVAMLDLSQPNLAAFESGVVLDRLLRALKFRDSGALVIEANYAAASLSSLCAELALAHHQVDAAAPLTTAGWAELLRRKIGYRETPRPTISTIIPNYNHGRYLDERIGSILAQTLPPDEIIFLDDASDDESLAIAQLWQAKSRVPFTIIAAEANSGSPFKQWAKGVLEARCDLVSIAESDDSSAPRFLERMVASFRNPNVVLAYSDSETIGTEGETLASSCRFYTDTLDETKWRSGYVEDGAREIATTLAVKNTIPNVSAVLFQRAALCGVLETIQGFRYCGDWAAYVACLRQGAIAFCPEALNRRRQDPGSVTQDGERATLAVQEALAIKRSILQDIACADPIFWLSLAQTIFEYEGRSAALLPGRPAFTANKDLTRSLDDMSDIIAKRRSFYAEQKQEVAHFLRNLADCDVTLDRAGRQALVARVIVELRTLAKDFG
;
A
#
# COMPACT_ATOMS: atom_id res chain seq x y z
N MET A 1 16.85 14.33 44.26
CA MET A 1 15.87 13.93 45.29
C MET A 1 14.49 14.00 44.65
N PRO A 2 13.83 12.86 44.37
CA PRO A 2 12.43 12.87 43.94
C PRO A 2 11.58 13.36 45.12
N LEU A 3 10.46 14.02 44.82
CA LEU A 3 9.67 14.75 45.80
C LEU A 3 9.37 13.94 47.07
N LYS A 4 9.54 14.61 48.22
CA LYS A 4 8.69 14.41 49.40
C LYS A 4 7.23 14.51 48.95
N ILE A 5 6.62 13.41 48.50
CA ILE A 5 5.18 13.34 48.27
C ILE A 5 4.53 13.38 49.66
N LYS A 6 4.29 14.59 50.16
CA LYS A 6 3.54 14.85 51.40
C LYS A 6 2.07 14.40 51.32
N ASN A 7 1.61 13.80 50.21
CA ASN A 7 0.25 13.29 50.04
C ASN A 7 0.20 12.03 49.16
N LEU A 8 0.77 10.91 49.61
CA LEU A 8 0.52 9.58 49.02
C LEU A 8 -1.00 9.31 48.87
N ARG A 9 -1.82 9.91 49.73
CA ARG A 9 -3.30 9.83 49.69
C ARG A 9 -3.93 10.40 48.41
N ALA A 10 -3.26 11.28 47.67
CA ALA A 10 -3.82 11.88 46.45
C ALA A 10 -3.46 11.11 45.17
N LEU A 11 -2.52 10.16 45.22
CA LEU A 11 -2.07 9.43 44.02
C LEU A 11 -3.19 8.66 43.32
N PRO A 12 -4.07 7.91 44.03
CA PRO A 12 -5.19 7.22 43.36
C PRO A 12 -6.11 8.18 42.62
N TYR A 13 -6.43 9.33 43.24
CA TYR A 13 -7.27 10.36 42.62
C TYR A 13 -6.60 10.99 41.38
N LEU A 14 -5.28 11.24 41.44
CA LEU A 14 -4.56 11.78 40.29
C LEU A 14 -4.43 10.75 39.15
N ALA A 15 -4.27 9.47 39.49
CA ALA A 15 -4.26 8.39 38.50
C ALA A 15 -5.62 8.26 37.82
N GLU A 16 -6.71 8.31 38.59
CA GLU A 16 -8.08 8.32 38.08
C GLU A 16 -8.34 9.56 37.20
N LEU A 17 -7.86 10.73 37.60
CA LEU A 17 -7.97 11.96 36.81
C LEU A 17 -7.27 11.82 35.45
N ILE A 18 -6.07 11.23 35.41
CA ILE A 18 -5.34 10.96 34.17
C ILE A 18 -6.11 9.96 33.31
N ALA A 19 -6.58 8.85 33.88
CA ALA A 19 -7.34 7.83 33.17
C ALA A 19 -8.64 8.39 32.56
N CYS A 20 -9.39 9.17 33.34
CA CYS A 20 -10.63 9.81 32.89
C CYS A 20 -10.40 10.90 31.83
N SER A 21 -9.19 11.50 31.76
CA SER A 21 -8.87 12.52 30.76
C SER A 21 -8.80 11.99 29.32
N ARG A 22 -8.61 10.67 29.14
CA ARG A 22 -8.39 10.00 27.84
C ARG A 22 -7.12 10.45 27.09
N ILE A 23 -6.21 11.17 27.75
CA ILE A 23 -4.96 11.63 27.14
C ILE A 23 -3.85 10.58 27.23
N PHE A 24 -3.78 9.82 28.33
CA PHE A 24 -2.68 8.89 28.59
C PHE A 24 -2.89 7.58 27.80
N ASP A 25 -1.88 7.18 27.03
CA ASP A 25 -1.86 5.92 26.30
C ASP A 25 -0.86 4.97 26.96
N GLU A 26 -1.38 3.99 27.70
CA GLU A 26 -0.56 3.04 28.46
C GLU A 26 0.28 2.13 27.56
N ASP A 27 -0.24 1.74 26.40
CA ASP A 27 0.45 0.85 25.46
C ASP A 27 1.58 1.59 24.74
N TRP A 28 1.32 2.82 24.29
CA TRP A 28 2.33 3.67 23.71
C TRP A 28 3.43 4.00 24.73
N TYR A 29 3.04 4.36 25.96
CA TYR A 29 3.99 4.68 27.03
C TYR A 29 4.92 3.51 27.35
N ARG A 30 4.39 2.27 27.42
CA ARG A 30 5.19 1.07 27.66
C ARG A 30 6.16 0.76 26.51
N LYS A 31 5.74 1.01 25.25
CA LYS A 31 6.57 0.78 24.06
C LYS A 31 7.66 1.84 23.89
N GLU A 32 7.35 3.09 24.19
CA GLU A 32 8.28 4.23 24.03
C GLU A 32 9.36 4.21 25.13
N TYR A 33 9.00 3.76 26.33
CA TYR A 33 9.91 3.73 27.48
C TYR A 33 10.13 2.32 28.05
N PRO A 34 10.68 1.38 27.24
CA PRO A 34 10.90 0.00 27.68
C PRO A 34 12.04 -0.12 28.71
N ALA A 35 12.88 0.91 28.84
CA ALA A 35 14.00 0.97 29.76
C ALA A 35 13.60 1.31 31.21
N PHE A 36 12.37 1.76 31.44
CA PHE A 36 11.89 2.03 32.79
C PHE A 36 11.47 0.72 33.47
N GLU A 37 12.10 0.37 34.59
CA GLU A 37 11.66 -0.74 35.45
C GLU A 37 10.33 -0.36 36.12
N MET A 38 9.21 -0.62 35.44
CA MET A 38 7.88 -0.27 35.98
C MET A 38 7.51 -1.12 37.22
N GLY A 39 8.24 -2.19 37.52
CA GLY A 39 8.04 -3.02 38.72
C GLY A 39 6.58 -3.48 38.87
N GLU A 40 6.02 -3.35 40.07
CA GLU A 40 4.60 -3.59 40.37
C GLU A 40 3.68 -2.39 40.05
N LEU A 41 4.23 -1.26 39.58
CA LEU A 41 3.46 -0.04 39.29
C LEU A 41 2.93 -0.07 37.85
N GLY A 42 1.63 0.19 37.67
CA GLY A 42 1.04 0.40 36.34
C GLY A 42 1.58 1.67 35.65
N PRO A 43 1.47 1.81 34.31
CA PRO A 43 2.07 2.92 33.54
C PRO A 43 1.71 4.33 34.01
N ILE A 44 0.44 4.58 34.38
CA ILE A 44 0.00 5.89 34.92
C ILE A 44 0.68 6.18 36.26
N MET A 45 0.80 5.17 37.12
CA MET A 45 1.46 5.31 38.42
C MET A 45 2.95 5.54 38.26
N HIS A 46 3.60 4.83 37.34
CA HIS A 46 4.98 5.07 36.96
C HIS A 46 5.18 6.52 36.47
N TYR A 47 4.34 7.00 35.55
CA TYR A 47 4.43 8.37 35.05
C TYR A 47 4.27 9.42 36.16
N LEU A 48 3.34 9.21 37.10
CA LEU A 48 3.07 10.14 38.20
C LEU A 48 4.24 10.25 39.19
N VAL A 49 4.95 9.15 39.44
CA VAL A 49 5.97 9.07 40.50
C VAL A 49 7.37 9.31 39.93
N GLU A 50 7.64 8.85 38.71
CA GLU A 50 8.98 8.84 38.11
C GLU A 50 8.99 9.49 36.73
N GLY A 51 8.20 8.98 35.78
CA GLY A 51 8.31 9.35 34.37
C GLY A 51 8.21 10.84 34.06
N VAL A 52 7.31 11.58 34.73
CA VAL A 52 7.17 13.03 34.52
C VAL A 52 8.42 13.83 34.91
N PHE A 53 9.19 13.34 35.88
CA PHE A 53 10.42 13.99 36.33
C PHE A 53 11.61 13.70 35.41
N GLU A 54 11.49 12.65 34.60
CA GLU A 54 12.48 12.25 33.59
C GLU A 54 12.13 12.79 32.20
N GLY A 55 11.09 13.62 32.09
CA GLY A 55 10.65 14.21 30.82
C GLY A 55 9.88 13.23 29.93
N ALA A 56 9.44 12.10 30.47
CA ALA A 56 8.61 11.16 29.72
C ALA A 56 7.30 11.84 29.28
N ARG A 57 6.85 11.53 28.08
CA ARG A 57 5.59 12.03 27.52
C ARG A 57 4.48 11.05 27.89
N PRO A 58 3.28 11.52 28.25
CA PRO A 58 2.14 10.64 28.51
C PRO A 58 1.44 10.17 27.21
N HIS A 59 1.68 10.87 26.10
CA HIS A 59 1.17 10.58 24.77
C HIS A 59 1.97 11.37 23.72
N LEU A 60 1.99 10.90 22.46
CA LEU A 60 2.67 11.57 21.34
C LEU A 60 2.29 13.06 21.18
N LEU A 61 1.02 13.39 21.45
CA LEU A 61 0.43 14.73 21.28
C LEU A 61 0.49 15.60 22.54
N PHE A 62 1.12 15.15 23.62
CA PHE A 62 1.37 15.97 24.80
C PHE A 62 2.89 16.08 25.04
N ASP A 63 3.42 17.30 24.92
CA ASP A 63 4.83 17.60 25.11
C ASP A 63 5.00 18.41 26.40
N PRO A 64 5.47 17.79 27.51
CA PRO A 64 5.61 18.47 28.79
C PRO A 64 6.51 19.70 28.75
N ASP A 65 7.58 19.68 27.95
CA ASP A 65 8.55 20.78 27.86
C ASP A 65 7.98 21.96 27.06
N TRP A 66 7.27 21.65 25.97
CA TRP A 66 6.49 22.65 25.24
C TRP A 66 5.46 23.32 26.15
N TYR A 67 4.63 22.51 26.82
CA TYR A 67 3.56 23.02 27.68
C TYR A 67 4.11 23.87 28.83
N ARG A 68 5.21 23.45 29.47
CA ARG A 68 5.88 24.26 30.51
C ARG A 68 6.28 25.63 30.01
N THR A 69 6.78 25.69 28.77
CA THR A 69 7.22 26.93 28.15
C THR A 69 6.04 27.84 27.84
N VAL A 70 5.03 27.35 27.11
CA VAL A 70 3.90 28.19 26.65
C VAL A 70 2.95 28.59 27.79
N ALA A 71 2.76 27.73 28.79
CA ALA A 71 1.90 28.02 29.93
C ALA A 71 2.66 28.65 31.12
N SER A 72 3.98 28.84 31.02
CA SER A 72 4.84 29.21 32.16
C SER A 72 4.58 28.33 33.40
N CYS A 73 4.34 27.04 33.17
CA CYS A 73 3.81 26.12 34.17
C CYS A 73 4.86 25.79 35.24
N LYS A 74 4.59 26.19 36.49
CA LYS A 74 5.41 25.87 37.67
C LYS A 74 4.96 24.60 38.39
N ALA A 75 3.87 23.97 37.95
CA ALA A 75 3.37 22.75 38.56
C ALA A 75 4.38 21.60 38.40
N ALA A 76 4.44 20.72 39.39
CA ALA A 76 5.31 19.55 39.33
C ALA A 76 4.95 18.64 38.14
N ASN A 77 3.65 18.43 37.89
CA ASN A 77 3.15 17.60 36.79
C ASN A 77 2.38 18.46 35.75
N PRO A 78 2.96 18.69 34.56
CA PRO A 78 2.37 19.45 33.47
C PRO A 78 1.04 18.90 32.96
N LEU A 79 0.90 17.58 32.91
CA LEU A 79 -0.34 16.94 32.42
C LEU A 79 -1.51 17.21 33.38
N ILE A 80 -1.27 17.12 34.69
CA ILE A 80 -2.29 17.43 35.70
C ILE A 80 -2.71 18.91 35.63
N ASP A 81 -1.74 19.81 35.46
CA ASP A 81 -2.01 21.24 35.29
C ASP A 81 -2.81 21.52 34.01
N TYR A 82 -2.47 20.87 32.89
CA TYR A 82 -3.22 20.95 31.65
C TYR A 82 -4.67 20.48 31.83
N ILE A 83 -4.88 19.31 32.45
CA ILE A 83 -6.22 18.76 32.67
C ILE A 83 -7.08 19.68 33.54
N LYS A 84 -6.51 20.26 34.59
CA LYS A 84 -7.26 21.07 35.58
C LYS A 84 -7.52 22.51 35.15
N SER A 85 -6.56 23.14 34.48
CA SER A 85 -6.60 24.58 34.23
C SER A 85 -6.04 24.98 32.87
N GLY A 86 -4.94 24.34 32.43
CA GLY A 86 -4.24 24.74 31.22
C GLY A 86 -5.06 24.65 29.96
N ALA A 87 -5.80 23.54 29.82
CA ALA A 87 -6.76 23.36 28.77
C ALA A 87 -7.73 24.54 28.79
N ALA A 88 -8.48 24.77 29.88
CA ALA A 88 -9.47 25.84 29.98
C ALA A 88 -8.91 27.24 29.65
N ALA A 89 -7.65 27.52 30.04
CA ALA A 89 -6.94 28.76 29.72
C ALA A 89 -6.53 28.91 28.24
N GLY A 90 -6.68 27.86 27.43
CA GLY A 90 -6.41 27.89 25.99
C GLY A 90 -4.97 27.53 25.61
N PHE A 91 -4.17 27.04 26.54
CA PHE A 91 -2.79 26.64 26.23
C PHE A 91 -2.75 25.38 25.38
N ASP A 92 -1.77 25.34 24.46
CA ASP A 92 -1.59 24.23 23.54
C ASP A 92 -0.74 23.12 24.18
N PRO A 93 -1.17 21.85 24.09
CA PRO A 93 -0.48 20.73 24.75
C PRO A 93 0.80 20.29 24.04
N SER A 94 0.98 20.68 22.77
CA SER A 94 2.16 20.41 21.95
C SER A 94 2.23 21.40 20.78
N PRO A 95 3.37 21.48 20.05
CA PRO A 95 3.48 22.36 18.88
C PRO A 95 2.51 22.00 17.75
N TYR A 96 1.99 20.77 17.74
CA TYR A 96 1.20 20.23 16.64
C TYR A 96 -0.32 20.29 16.90
N PHE A 97 -0.74 20.84 18.04
CA PHE A 97 -2.15 20.86 18.44
C PHE A 97 -2.58 22.27 18.83
N SER A 98 -3.65 22.79 18.23
CA SER A 98 -4.24 24.08 18.61
C SER A 98 -5.54 23.88 19.39
N SER A 99 -5.51 24.14 20.69
CA SER A 99 -6.67 24.08 21.60
C SER A 99 -7.77 25.03 21.17
N ALA A 100 -7.42 26.23 20.68
CA ALA A 100 -8.37 27.22 20.22
C ALA A 100 -9.09 26.79 18.94
N TYR A 101 -8.32 26.36 17.92
CA TYR A 101 -8.86 25.89 16.65
C TYR A 101 -9.74 24.65 16.83
N TYR A 102 -9.27 23.66 17.58
CA TYR A 102 -10.00 22.40 17.75
C TYR A 102 -11.32 22.58 18.50
N ARG A 103 -11.39 23.51 19.47
CA ARG A 103 -12.67 23.86 20.13
C ARG A 103 -13.70 24.40 19.16
N LYS A 104 -13.27 25.28 18.25
CA LYS A 104 -14.14 25.91 17.26
C LYS A 104 -14.71 24.89 16.29
N SER A 105 -13.92 23.88 15.90
CA SER A 105 -14.33 22.84 14.96
C SER A 105 -15.11 21.67 15.59
N ALA A 106 -14.78 21.25 16.82
CA ALA A 106 -15.38 20.06 17.45
C ALA A 106 -16.73 20.31 18.13
N GLY A 107 -17.07 21.56 18.45
CA GLY A 107 -18.30 21.90 19.19
C GLY A 107 -18.23 21.49 20.68
N ALA A 108 -19.27 20.84 21.20
CA ALA A 108 -19.37 20.50 22.63
C ALA A 108 -18.42 19.35 23.03
N LEU A 109 -17.43 19.64 23.88
CA LEU A 109 -16.36 18.70 24.27
C LEU A 109 -16.75 17.62 25.31
N ARG A 110 -18.05 17.51 25.68
CA ARG A 110 -18.58 16.45 26.58
C ARG A 110 -17.84 16.31 27.92
N GLY A 111 -17.36 17.42 28.48
CA GLY A 111 -16.62 17.41 29.75
C GLY A 111 -15.15 16.98 29.65
N LEU A 112 -14.64 16.71 28.44
CA LEU A 112 -13.22 16.45 28.20
C LEU A 112 -12.45 17.73 27.84
N THR A 113 -11.13 17.69 27.99
CA THR A 113 -10.23 18.70 27.42
C THR A 113 -10.22 18.62 25.90
N PRO A 114 -9.77 19.67 25.17
CA PRO A 114 -9.64 19.60 23.71
C PRO A 114 -8.81 18.40 23.24
N LEU A 115 -7.66 18.15 23.86
CA LEU A 115 -6.82 17.01 23.52
C LEU A 115 -7.48 15.66 23.85
N GLY A 116 -8.11 15.53 25.02
CA GLY A 116 -8.80 14.29 25.39
C GLY A 116 -9.98 13.97 24.48
N HIS A 117 -10.74 15.00 24.09
CA HIS A 117 -11.81 14.87 23.10
C HIS A 117 -11.27 14.50 21.72
N PHE A 118 -10.16 15.12 21.30
CA PHE A 118 -9.53 14.78 20.03
C PHE A 118 -9.10 13.33 19.99
N ILE A 119 -8.35 12.85 20.99
CA ILE A 119 -7.90 11.45 21.03
C ILE A 119 -9.10 10.47 21.04
N ALA A 120 -10.11 10.75 21.86
CA ALA A 120 -11.25 9.84 22.01
C ALA A 120 -12.24 9.84 20.83
N TYR A 121 -12.43 10.98 20.17
CA TYR A 121 -13.51 11.16 19.18
C TYR A 121 -13.08 11.87 17.90
N GLY A 122 -12.14 12.82 17.98
CA GLY A 122 -11.66 13.56 16.81
C GLY A 122 -10.81 12.71 15.87
N LEU A 123 -9.82 12.02 16.42
CA LEU A 123 -8.83 11.22 15.71
C LEU A 123 -9.48 10.04 14.95
N PRO A 124 -10.40 9.24 15.54
CA PRO A 124 -11.14 8.22 14.77
C PRO A 124 -12.01 8.78 13.63
N CYS A 125 -12.40 10.05 13.72
CA CYS A 125 -13.23 10.73 12.72
C CYS A 125 -12.40 11.55 11.72
N ASN A 126 -11.07 11.36 11.67
CA ASN A 126 -10.15 12.11 10.81
C ASN A 126 -10.22 13.65 11.00
N ALA A 127 -10.56 14.12 12.20
CA ALA A 127 -10.58 15.56 12.48
C ALA A 127 -9.15 16.15 12.44
N THR A 128 -9.04 17.43 12.08
CA THR A 128 -7.76 18.15 12.09
C THR A 128 -7.65 18.99 13.36
N PRO A 129 -6.59 18.83 14.19
CA PRO A 129 -6.44 19.58 15.44
C PRO A 129 -5.71 20.91 15.29
N THR A 130 -5.25 21.26 14.09
CA THR A 130 -4.51 22.51 13.81
C THR A 130 -4.76 22.97 12.38
N PRO A 131 -4.85 24.28 12.11
CA PRO A 131 -5.00 24.78 10.74
C PRO A 131 -3.72 24.61 9.89
N LEU A 132 -2.58 24.30 10.52
CA LEU A 132 -1.28 24.17 9.84
C LEU A 132 -1.06 22.79 9.22
N PHE A 133 -1.93 21.81 9.52
CA PHE A 133 -1.87 20.48 8.97
C PHE A 133 -3.02 20.27 7.99
N ASP A 134 -2.69 19.97 6.75
CA ASP A 134 -3.67 19.66 5.72
C ASP A 134 -3.56 18.17 5.39
N ARG A 135 -4.56 17.40 5.82
CA ARG A 135 -4.58 15.94 5.69
C ARG A 135 -4.46 15.49 4.24
N ASP A 136 -5.31 16.04 3.36
CA ASP A 136 -5.41 15.60 1.97
C ASP A 136 -4.17 16.03 1.20
N TRP A 137 -3.69 17.25 1.45
CA TRP A 137 -2.42 17.72 0.90
C TRP A 137 -1.25 16.85 1.38
N TYR A 138 -1.19 16.52 2.67
CA TYR A 138 -0.11 15.73 3.24
C TYR A 138 -0.07 14.33 2.63
N LEU A 139 -1.21 13.66 2.47
CA LEU A 139 -1.27 12.35 1.81
C LEU A 139 -0.90 12.43 0.32
N ALA A 140 -1.34 13.48 -0.39
CA ALA A 140 -0.99 13.70 -1.79
C ALA A 140 0.53 13.87 -2.01
N HIS A 141 1.22 14.52 -1.06
CA HIS A 141 2.67 14.78 -1.15
C HIS A 141 3.53 13.72 -0.44
N ASN A 142 2.91 12.79 0.29
CA ASN A 142 3.58 11.71 1.01
C ASN A 142 2.93 10.36 0.66
N PRO A 143 3.07 9.89 -0.60
CA PRO A 143 2.41 8.68 -1.06
C PRO A 143 2.89 7.42 -0.35
N ASP A 144 4.07 7.45 0.28
CA ASP A 144 4.58 6.38 1.15
C ASP A 144 3.77 6.26 2.44
N VAL A 145 3.37 7.38 3.04
CA VAL A 145 2.49 7.44 4.22
C VAL A 145 1.09 6.95 3.86
N MET A 146 0.60 7.42 2.70
CA MET A 146 -0.68 6.96 2.13
C MET A 146 -0.69 5.44 1.90
N ARG A 147 0.42 4.88 1.38
CA ARG A 147 0.59 3.44 1.15
C ARG A 147 0.72 2.63 2.45
N ALA A 148 1.38 3.19 3.46
CA ALA A 148 1.56 2.53 4.76
C ALA A 148 0.26 2.50 5.61
N GLY A 149 -0.74 3.31 5.25
CA GLY A 149 -2.02 3.37 5.97
C GLY A 149 -1.91 3.99 7.35
N PHE A 150 -0.83 4.73 7.64
CA PHE A 150 -0.72 5.48 8.88
C PHE A 150 -1.70 6.64 8.89
N ASP A 151 -2.19 7.01 10.08
CA ASP A 151 -2.88 8.29 10.21
C ASP A 151 -1.87 9.40 9.84
N PRO A 152 -2.16 10.24 8.83
CA PRO A 152 -1.20 11.20 8.29
C PRO A 152 -0.77 12.23 9.32
N PHE A 153 -1.67 12.64 10.22
CA PHE A 153 -1.34 13.60 11.27
C PHE A 153 -0.43 12.95 12.32
N LEU A 154 -0.76 11.74 12.81
CA LEU A 154 0.12 11.03 13.73
C LEU A 154 1.48 10.68 13.11
N HIS A 155 1.51 10.29 11.83
CA HIS A 155 2.75 10.06 11.10
C HIS A 155 3.63 11.31 11.08
N PHE A 156 3.05 12.45 10.73
CA PHE A 156 3.77 13.71 10.70
C PHE A 156 4.38 14.05 12.07
N VAL A 157 3.61 13.89 13.14
CA VAL A 157 4.10 14.18 14.50
C VAL A 157 5.16 13.17 14.97
N ALA A 158 4.99 11.88 14.66
CA ALA A 158 5.89 10.83 15.10
C ALA A 158 7.26 10.88 14.41
N SER A 159 7.29 11.17 13.12
CA SER A 159 8.53 11.11 12.31
C SER A 159 8.60 12.17 11.22
N GLY A 160 7.48 12.46 10.54
CA GLY A 160 7.50 13.30 9.34
C GLY A 160 8.08 14.71 9.55
N ALA A 161 7.83 15.33 10.71
CA ALA A 161 8.41 16.62 11.06
C ALA A 161 9.95 16.55 11.17
N ARG A 162 10.48 15.49 11.79
CA ARG A 162 11.92 15.26 11.91
C ARG A 162 12.56 15.01 10.54
N ASP A 163 11.88 14.22 9.70
CA ASP A 163 12.28 13.92 8.33
C ASP A 163 12.26 15.16 7.42
N GLY A 164 11.71 16.29 7.89
CA GLY A 164 11.65 17.54 7.16
C GLY A 164 10.50 17.61 6.16
N ARG A 165 9.46 16.79 6.34
CA ARG A 165 8.23 16.86 5.55
C ARG A 165 7.45 18.13 5.91
N SER A 166 6.75 18.69 4.95
CA SER A 166 5.86 19.83 5.18
C SER A 166 4.49 19.35 5.68
N PRO A 167 3.86 19.99 6.69
CA PRO A 167 2.55 19.60 7.22
C PRO A 167 1.37 19.99 6.30
N GLY A 168 1.59 20.91 5.38
CA GLY A 168 0.55 21.52 4.54
C GLY A 168 1.11 22.68 3.73
N PRO A 169 0.28 23.31 2.89
CA PRO A 169 0.70 24.42 2.01
C PRO A 169 1.08 25.69 2.76
N LEU A 170 0.69 25.81 4.03
CA LEU A 170 0.97 26.98 4.89
C LEU A 170 2.36 26.95 5.53
N PHE A 171 3.14 25.88 5.35
CA PHE A 171 4.49 25.80 5.90
C PHE A 171 5.38 24.90 5.04
N ASP A 172 6.47 25.45 4.51
CA ASP A 172 7.44 24.73 3.67
C ASP A 172 8.71 24.43 4.50
N ALA A 173 8.80 23.22 5.06
CA ALA A 173 9.90 22.85 5.95
C ALA A 173 11.28 22.85 5.26
N PRO A 174 11.45 22.29 4.05
CA PRO A 174 12.70 22.41 3.29
C PRO A 174 13.11 23.86 3.01
N TRP A 175 12.19 24.69 2.51
CA TRP A 175 12.46 26.09 2.22
C TRP A 175 12.85 26.86 3.48
N TYR A 176 12.15 26.59 4.59
CA TYR A 176 12.42 27.22 5.88
C TYR A 176 13.83 26.88 6.38
N ARG A 177 14.28 25.61 6.29
CA ARG A 177 15.66 25.23 6.65
C ARG A 177 16.69 25.94 5.77
N MET A 178 16.45 26.01 4.47
CA MET A 178 17.36 26.65 3.52
C MET A 178 17.53 28.14 3.82
N LYS A 179 16.45 28.87 4.11
CA LYS A 179 16.49 30.30 4.43
C LYS A 179 16.97 30.60 5.84
N ASN A 180 17.06 29.59 6.70
CA ASN A 180 17.48 29.73 8.10
C ASN A 180 18.64 28.77 8.41
N PRO A 181 19.87 29.04 7.94
CA PRO A 181 21.02 28.14 8.13
C PRO A 181 21.27 27.75 9.59
N GLY A 182 21.06 28.66 10.55
CA GLY A 182 21.19 28.34 11.98
C GLY A 182 20.21 27.29 12.49
N VAL A 183 19.03 27.14 11.86
CA VAL A 183 18.05 26.08 12.17
C VAL A 183 18.51 24.75 11.58
N ARG A 184 19.00 24.80 10.33
CA ARG A 184 19.55 23.63 9.61
C ARG A 184 20.77 23.06 10.34
N ASP A 185 21.75 23.91 10.65
CA ASP A 185 23.04 23.50 11.20
C ASP A 185 22.90 23.00 12.65
N ALA A 186 21.89 23.48 13.39
CA ALA A 186 21.55 23.00 14.73
C ALA A 186 20.65 21.76 14.74
N GLY A 187 20.20 21.26 13.58
CA GLY A 187 19.30 20.10 13.47
C GLY A 187 17.93 20.30 14.12
N VAL A 188 17.48 21.55 14.29
CA VAL A 188 16.21 21.86 14.95
C VAL A 188 15.04 21.63 13.99
N GLU A 189 13.96 21.03 14.51
CA GLU A 189 12.75 20.79 13.73
C GLU A 189 12.13 22.14 13.26
N PRO A 190 11.93 22.35 11.93
CA PRO A 190 11.54 23.65 11.36
C PRO A 190 10.23 24.23 11.88
N LEU A 191 9.17 23.43 11.95
CA LEU A 191 7.85 23.89 12.37
C LEU A 191 7.89 24.25 13.86
N ARG A 192 8.50 23.41 14.70
CA ARG A 192 8.73 23.72 16.13
C ARG A 192 9.55 24.99 16.30
N HIS A 193 10.62 25.19 15.52
CA HIS A 193 11.39 26.43 15.56
C HIS A 193 10.53 27.64 15.18
N TYR A 194 9.76 27.52 14.10
CA TYR A 194 8.87 28.58 13.65
C TYR A 194 7.85 28.95 14.73
N LEU A 195 7.15 27.97 15.29
CA LEU A 195 6.11 28.20 16.30
C LEU A 195 6.65 28.70 17.64
N SER A 196 7.89 28.36 18.01
CA SER A 196 8.48 28.81 19.27
C SER A 196 9.18 30.18 19.20
N ARG A 197 9.72 30.54 18.03
CA ARG A 197 10.55 31.76 17.85
C ARG A 197 10.37 32.41 16.50
N GLY A 198 10.38 31.62 15.43
CA GLY A 198 10.43 32.15 14.07
C GLY A 198 9.24 33.02 13.69
N ALA A 199 8.04 32.72 14.18
CA ALA A 199 6.86 33.53 13.97
C ALA A 199 7.00 34.90 14.65
N ALA A 200 7.39 34.94 15.92
CA ALA A 200 7.66 36.17 16.67
C ALA A 200 8.78 37.03 16.03
N GLU A 201 9.78 36.38 15.44
CA GLU A 201 10.89 37.01 14.71
C GLU A 201 10.49 37.50 13.31
N GLY A 202 9.25 37.27 12.87
CA GLY A 202 8.76 37.68 11.55
C GLY A 202 9.36 36.87 10.39
N ARG A 203 9.88 35.67 10.65
CA ARG A 203 10.42 34.79 9.60
C ARG A 203 9.29 34.29 8.72
N ARG A 204 9.56 34.13 7.43
CA ARG A 204 8.57 33.58 6.50
C ARG A 204 8.46 32.06 6.67
N PRO A 205 7.25 31.48 6.74
CA PRO A 205 7.03 30.02 6.82
C PRO A 205 7.10 29.34 5.45
N HIS A 206 6.89 30.10 4.37
CA HIS A 206 7.07 29.71 2.99
C HIS A 206 7.26 30.98 2.13
N ASP A 207 7.63 30.82 0.87
CA ASP A 207 7.99 31.93 -0.01
C ASP A 207 6.83 32.94 -0.21
N GLY A 208 5.62 32.42 -0.36
CA GLY A 208 4.40 33.20 -0.66
C GLY A 208 3.70 33.88 0.53
N PHE A 209 4.26 33.86 1.74
CA PHE A 209 3.66 34.56 2.90
C PHE A 209 4.70 35.36 3.66
N ASP A 210 4.45 36.67 3.76
CA ASP A 210 5.22 37.59 4.58
C ASP A 210 4.40 37.99 5.82
N PRO A 211 4.77 37.53 7.03
CA PRO A 211 4.02 37.82 8.24
C PRO A 211 4.12 39.29 8.66
N VAL A 212 5.23 39.97 8.36
CA VAL A 212 5.42 41.39 8.69
C VAL A 212 4.50 42.24 7.83
N PHE A 213 4.45 41.93 6.53
CA PHE A 213 3.53 42.59 5.61
C PHE A 213 2.07 42.31 5.96
N TYR A 214 1.73 41.06 6.28
CA TYR A 214 0.37 40.67 6.64
C TYR A 214 -0.14 41.42 7.88
N VAL A 215 0.66 41.47 8.96
CA VAL A 215 0.31 42.20 10.19
C VAL A 215 0.19 43.71 9.94
N ALA A 216 1.04 44.28 9.09
CA ALA A 216 0.98 45.71 8.75
C ALA A 216 -0.31 46.11 8.01
N GLN A 217 -0.98 45.15 7.37
CA GLN A 217 -2.11 45.39 6.49
C GLN A 217 -3.46 44.83 7.02
N ALA A 218 -3.44 44.12 8.15
CA ALA A 218 -4.63 43.45 8.68
C ALA A 218 -5.76 44.46 9.01
N PRO A 219 -6.98 44.30 8.46
CA PRO A 219 -8.08 45.26 8.58
C PRO A 219 -8.80 45.27 9.95
N HIS A 220 -8.52 44.30 10.83
CA HIS A 220 -9.09 44.22 12.18
C HIS A 220 -7.97 44.21 13.25
N ALA A 221 -8.27 44.76 14.42
CA ALA A 221 -7.30 45.05 15.47
C ALA A 221 -6.46 43.84 15.93
N SER A 222 -5.16 44.06 16.11
CA SER A 222 -4.23 43.34 17.01
C SER A 222 -3.81 41.89 16.67
N VAL A 223 -3.69 41.53 15.38
CA VAL A 223 -2.98 40.28 15.01
C VAL A 223 -1.48 40.47 15.22
N THR A 224 -0.86 39.67 16.08
CA THR A 224 0.59 39.67 16.30
C THR A 224 1.33 38.85 15.25
N LEU A 225 2.66 39.02 15.13
CA LEU A 225 3.49 38.19 14.23
C LEU A 225 3.36 36.69 14.53
N GLU A 226 3.18 36.33 15.80
CA GLU A 226 2.94 34.95 16.25
C GLU A 226 1.60 34.39 15.76
N GLN A 227 0.58 35.24 15.64
CA GLN A 227 -0.77 34.86 15.23
C GLN A 227 -0.99 34.99 13.72
N ALA A 228 -0.10 35.65 12.99
CA ALA A 228 -0.27 36.01 11.59
C ALA A 228 -0.60 34.81 10.68
N LEU A 229 0.14 33.70 10.81
CA LEU A 229 -0.07 32.52 9.96
C LEU A 229 -1.39 31.80 10.28
N ALA A 230 -1.75 31.71 11.56
CA ALA A 230 -3.00 31.08 11.99
C ALA A 230 -4.22 31.93 11.58
N ASP A 231 -4.14 33.24 11.75
CA ASP A 231 -5.17 34.19 11.30
C ASP A 231 -5.33 34.16 9.78
N TYR A 232 -4.22 34.14 9.02
CA TYR A 232 -4.23 33.95 7.57
C TYR A 232 -4.92 32.64 7.15
N ALA A 233 -4.67 31.55 7.89
CA ALA A 233 -5.31 30.26 7.65
C ALA A 233 -6.82 30.29 7.90
N GLU A 234 -7.27 30.97 8.95
CA GLU A 234 -8.69 31.03 9.33
C GLU A 234 -9.54 31.93 8.43
N GLN A 235 -8.98 33.02 7.92
CA GLN A 235 -9.77 33.97 7.11
C GLN A 235 -10.09 33.43 5.72
N GLY A 236 -9.33 32.44 5.22
CA GLY A 236 -9.44 31.97 3.84
C GLY A 236 -9.14 33.10 2.83
N ARG A 237 -8.71 32.75 1.62
CA ARG A 237 -8.25 33.74 0.60
C ARG A 237 -9.27 34.81 0.17
N ALA A 238 -10.49 34.82 0.70
CA ALA A 238 -11.59 35.62 0.18
C ALA A 238 -11.38 37.14 0.33
N ASN A 239 -10.63 37.59 1.33
CA ASN A 239 -10.54 39.01 1.68
C ASN A 239 -9.16 39.65 1.46
N TRP A 240 -8.13 38.89 1.08
CA TRP A 240 -6.79 39.44 0.85
C TRP A 240 -6.31 39.19 -0.59
N ARG A 241 -6.81 40.02 -1.51
CA ARG A 241 -6.15 40.25 -2.80
C ARG A 241 -5.11 41.34 -2.57
N SER A 242 -3.88 40.95 -2.27
CA SER A 242 -2.74 41.81 -2.60
C SER A 242 -2.82 42.07 -4.11
N ALA A 243 -3.05 43.31 -4.51
CA ALA A 243 -3.11 43.74 -5.90
C ALA A 243 -1.71 43.85 -6.52
N ASP A 244 -0.78 42.96 -6.15
CA ASP A 244 0.60 42.98 -6.63
C ASP A 244 0.80 41.94 -7.73
N ALA A 245 1.16 42.40 -8.93
CA ALA A 245 1.29 41.59 -10.14
C ALA A 245 2.49 40.62 -10.12
N ALA A 246 3.30 40.66 -9.06
CA ALA A 246 4.51 39.85 -8.90
C ALA A 246 4.32 38.57 -8.06
N LEU A 247 3.12 38.29 -7.54
CA LEU A 247 2.89 37.09 -6.73
C LEU A 247 2.05 36.05 -7.50
N PRO A 248 2.62 34.89 -7.86
CA PRO A 248 1.86 33.84 -8.53
C PRO A 248 0.79 33.25 -7.58
N PRO A 249 -0.35 32.77 -8.09
CA PRO A 249 -1.26 31.93 -7.32
C PRO A 249 -0.52 30.67 -6.87
N PRO A 250 -0.94 29.99 -5.78
CA PRO A 250 -0.27 28.77 -5.37
C PRO A 250 -0.66 27.62 -6.31
N GLY A 251 0.01 27.57 -7.46
CA GLY A 251 0.83 26.41 -7.69
C GLY A 251 1.99 26.52 -6.71
N SER A 252 2.13 25.55 -5.81
CA SER A 252 3.41 25.35 -5.14
C SER A 252 4.51 25.42 -6.21
N PRO A 253 5.71 25.97 -5.95
CA PRO A 253 6.84 25.71 -6.82
C PRO A 253 6.95 24.21 -7.15
N VAL A 254 6.52 23.32 -6.22
CA VAL A 254 6.41 21.87 -6.39
C VAL A 254 5.39 21.44 -7.46
N ALA A 255 4.29 22.17 -7.70
CA ALA A 255 3.34 21.86 -8.78
C ALA A 255 4.02 21.99 -10.16
N VAL A 256 4.98 22.91 -10.30
CA VAL A 256 5.81 22.99 -11.51
C VAL A 256 6.71 21.75 -11.65
N PHE A 257 7.14 21.14 -10.53
CA PHE A 257 8.03 19.96 -10.53
C PHE A 257 7.33 18.61 -10.65
N ASP A 258 6.13 18.45 -10.09
CA ASP A 258 5.32 17.25 -10.28
C ASP A 258 4.79 17.16 -11.72
N ASP A 259 4.61 18.31 -12.40
CA ASP A 259 4.23 18.44 -13.81
C ASP A 259 5.43 18.49 -14.79
N PHE A 260 6.70 18.39 -14.33
CA PHE A 260 7.84 18.40 -15.25
C PHE A 260 7.84 17.17 -16.20
N PRO A 261 8.48 17.28 -17.38
CA PRO A 261 8.62 16.18 -18.33
C PRO A 261 9.67 15.15 -17.86
N TRP A 262 9.68 14.80 -16.58
CA TRP A 262 10.31 13.56 -16.10
C TRP A 262 9.43 12.34 -16.43
N ARG A 263 8.18 12.58 -16.86
CA ARG A 263 7.36 11.59 -17.58
C ARG A 263 7.92 11.39 -18.99
N ARG A 264 8.43 10.18 -19.24
CA ARG A 264 8.64 9.66 -20.60
C ARG A 264 7.36 9.85 -21.41
N SER A 265 7.49 10.17 -22.69
CA SER A 265 6.41 10.02 -23.66
C SER A 265 6.05 8.53 -23.80
N ALA A 266 5.21 8.03 -22.90
CA ALA A 266 4.47 6.76 -22.99
C ALA A 266 5.23 5.45 -23.34
N THR A 267 6.55 5.43 -23.42
CA THR A 267 7.32 4.25 -23.85
C THR A 267 8.62 4.13 -23.05
N SER A 268 8.52 3.54 -21.87
CA SER A 268 9.69 2.90 -21.25
C SER A 268 9.81 1.49 -21.82
N GLU A 269 10.93 1.12 -22.43
CA GLU A 269 11.23 -0.28 -22.77
C GLU A 269 11.62 -1.10 -21.51
N HIS A 270 11.92 -0.43 -20.38
CA HIS A 270 12.48 -1.06 -19.18
C HIS A 270 11.81 -0.60 -17.87
N PRO A 271 10.47 -0.74 -17.69
CA PRO A 271 9.73 -0.24 -16.52
C PRO A 271 10.10 -0.90 -15.17
N HIS A 272 11.09 -1.79 -15.16
CA HIS A 272 11.54 -2.53 -13.99
C HIS A 272 13.08 -2.61 -13.95
N ALA A 273 13.79 -1.62 -14.51
CA ALA A 273 15.24 -1.56 -14.44
C ALA A 273 15.68 -1.59 -12.95
N PRO A 274 16.62 -2.47 -12.55
CA PRO A 274 17.08 -2.60 -11.17
C PRO A 274 17.80 -1.37 -10.61
N PHE A 275 18.18 -0.40 -11.45
CA PHE A 275 18.77 0.88 -11.00
C PHE A 275 18.62 1.96 -12.07
N SER A 276 18.62 3.21 -11.61
CA SER A 276 18.53 4.43 -12.43
C SER A 276 19.91 5.08 -12.60
N VAL A 277 20.21 5.61 -13.78
CA VAL A 277 21.40 6.43 -14.06
C VAL A 277 20.96 7.85 -14.41
N LEU A 278 21.41 8.82 -13.62
CA LEU A 278 21.21 10.25 -13.86
C LEU A 278 22.51 10.87 -14.38
N ILE A 279 22.47 11.45 -15.58
CA ILE A 279 23.56 12.23 -16.16
C ILE A 279 23.25 13.72 -16.00
N ILE A 280 24.21 14.49 -15.50
CA ILE A 280 24.10 15.95 -15.30
C ILE A 280 25.12 16.66 -16.19
N ASP A 281 24.62 17.42 -17.17
CA ASP A 281 25.42 18.14 -18.18
C ASP A 281 25.01 19.62 -18.29
N VAL A 282 25.49 20.43 -17.36
CA VAL A 282 25.02 21.82 -17.15
C VAL A 282 26.01 22.87 -17.68
N ALA A 283 27.24 22.49 -18.06
CA ALA A 283 28.17 23.38 -18.77
C ALA A 283 28.23 22.98 -20.26
N GLY A 284 28.11 23.95 -21.16
CA GLY A 284 27.94 23.75 -22.61
C GLY A 284 28.98 22.85 -23.31
N PRO A 285 28.74 22.52 -24.59
CA PRO A 285 28.70 21.14 -25.08
C PRO A 285 30.08 20.51 -25.27
N PRO A 286 30.18 19.19 -25.05
CA PRO A 286 30.96 18.33 -25.94
C PRO A 286 30.23 17.04 -26.37
N PRO A 287 30.68 16.38 -27.46
CA PRO A 287 30.06 15.17 -28.03
C PRO A 287 29.99 13.93 -27.10
N ALA A 288 30.63 13.97 -25.93
CA ALA A 288 30.74 12.82 -25.04
C ALA A 288 29.43 12.42 -24.34
N THR A 289 28.53 13.36 -24.02
CA THR A 289 27.23 13.04 -23.38
C THR A 289 26.30 12.30 -24.34
N ALA A 290 26.32 12.64 -25.63
CA ALA A 290 25.54 11.96 -26.64
C ALA A 290 26.05 10.52 -26.88
N ASP A 291 27.37 10.34 -26.97
CA ASP A 291 28.01 9.03 -27.08
C ASP A 291 27.75 8.16 -25.83
N LEU A 292 27.81 8.77 -24.64
CA LEU A 292 27.47 8.13 -23.36
C LEU A 292 26.02 7.64 -23.34
N CYS A 293 25.07 8.51 -23.71
CA CYS A 293 23.66 8.16 -23.83
C CYS A 293 23.45 7.03 -24.84
N ALA A 294 24.08 7.09 -26.01
CA ALA A 294 23.98 6.07 -27.04
C ALA A 294 24.50 4.70 -26.56
N ALA A 295 25.61 4.67 -25.81
CA ALA A 295 26.15 3.44 -25.28
C ALA A 295 25.33 2.86 -24.12
N LEU A 296 24.81 3.71 -23.21
CA LEU A 296 23.96 3.28 -22.09
C LEU A 296 22.57 2.83 -22.54
N LYS A 297 22.02 3.38 -23.62
CA LYS A 297 20.77 2.88 -24.25
C LYS A 297 20.89 1.42 -24.71
N GLN A 298 22.08 0.98 -25.10
CA GLN A 298 22.31 -0.41 -25.50
C GLN A 298 22.51 -1.36 -24.32
N ALA A 299 22.68 -0.84 -23.10
CA ALA A 299 22.79 -1.66 -21.90
C ALA A 299 21.39 -2.06 -21.43
N PRO A 300 21.03 -3.36 -21.42
CA PRO A 300 19.73 -3.79 -20.95
C PRO A 300 19.59 -3.48 -19.45
N GLN A 301 18.37 -3.24 -18.96
CA GLN A 301 18.10 -3.12 -17.51
C GLN A 301 18.68 -1.85 -16.84
N VAL A 302 18.78 -0.72 -17.56
CA VAL A 302 19.14 0.58 -16.98
C VAL A 302 18.08 1.62 -17.34
N ASP A 303 17.61 2.40 -16.35
CA ASP A 303 16.76 3.56 -16.62
C ASP A 303 17.60 4.84 -16.67
N LEU A 304 17.61 5.50 -17.83
CA LEU A 304 18.47 6.67 -18.10
C LEU A 304 17.71 8.00 -17.98
N TYR A 305 18.29 8.94 -17.22
CA TYR A 305 17.83 10.31 -17.02
C TYR A 305 18.94 11.29 -17.38
N VAL A 306 18.60 12.39 -18.04
CA VAL A 306 19.56 13.42 -18.45
C VAL A 306 19.07 14.80 -18.04
N VAL A 307 19.92 15.60 -17.41
CA VAL A 307 19.65 17.01 -17.06
C VAL A 307 20.65 17.88 -17.80
N ALA A 308 20.18 18.74 -18.68
CA ALA A 308 21.08 19.57 -19.50
C ALA A 308 20.57 20.99 -19.73
N ASN A 309 21.51 21.92 -19.92
CA ASN A 309 21.20 23.30 -20.33
C ASN A 309 20.97 23.43 -21.85
N THR A 310 21.48 22.53 -22.67
CA THR A 310 21.32 22.54 -24.13
C THR A 310 21.21 21.10 -24.64
N PRO A 311 20.04 20.45 -24.55
CA PRO A 311 19.89 19.06 -24.99
C PRO A 311 20.02 18.92 -26.51
N ASP A 312 20.78 17.93 -26.97
CA ASP A 312 20.88 17.55 -28.38
C ASP A 312 19.70 16.62 -28.77
N ALA A 313 19.23 16.70 -30.02
CA ALA A 313 18.23 15.79 -30.59
C ALA A 313 18.66 14.31 -30.48
N ALA A 314 19.95 14.00 -30.61
CA ALA A 314 20.47 12.64 -30.44
C ALA A 314 20.29 12.10 -29.01
N MET A 315 20.23 12.99 -28.01
CA MET A 315 20.01 12.60 -26.63
C MET A 315 18.54 12.23 -26.38
N GLN A 316 17.59 12.94 -27.00
CA GLN A 316 16.14 12.88 -26.68
C GLN A 316 15.45 11.53 -26.94
N GLU A 317 15.95 10.71 -27.87
CA GLU A 317 15.29 9.46 -28.24
C GLU A 317 15.45 8.39 -27.13
N GLY A 318 14.37 8.00 -26.44
CA GLY A 318 14.38 6.90 -25.47
C GLY A 318 14.97 7.21 -24.08
N VAL A 319 15.21 8.49 -23.73
CA VAL A 319 15.64 8.91 -22.38
C VAL A 319 14.66 9.91 -21.77
N ALA A 320 14.59 9.94 -20.43
CA ALA A 320 13.89 11.02 -19.74
C ALA A 320 14.82 12.23 -19.61
N MET A 321 14.43 13.38 -20.17
CA MET A 321 15.28 14.57 -20.26
C MET A 321 14.66 15.75 -19.52
N LEU A 322 15.47 16.44 -18.71
CA LEU A 322 15.16 17.75 -18.16
C LEU A 322 16.00 18.82 -18.85
N ASP A 323 15.33 19.62 -19.69
CA ASP A 323 15.91 20.76 -20.39
C ASP A 323 15.79 22.02 -19.52
N LEU A 324 16.91 22.43 -18.93
CA LEU A 324 16.97 23.61 -18.06
C LEU A 324 16.89 24.94 -18.84
N SER A 325 17.02 24.92 -20.17
CA SER A 325 16.82 26.13 -20.99
C SER A 325 15.36 26.49 -21.25
N GLN A 326 14.43 25.60 -20.88
CA GLN A 326 13.00 25.86 -21.09
C GLN A 326 12.55 27.12 -20.33
N PRO A 327 11.68 27.96 -20.91
CA PRO A 327 11.29 29.24 -20.32
C PRO A 327 10.72 29.16 -18.89
N ASN A 328 10.08 28.05 -18.54
CA ASN A 328 9.53 27.77 -17.21
C ASN A 328 10.59 27.35 -16.17
N LEU A 329 11.76 26.91 -16.61
CA LEU A 329 12.87 26.46 -15.76
C LEU A 329 14.00 27.48 -15.66
N ALA A 330 14.20 28.28 -16.70
CA ALA A 330 15.23 29.32 -16.76
C ALA A 330 15.13 30.39 -15.65
N ALA A 331 13.95 30.52 -15.02
CA ALA A 331 13.73 31.42 -13.90
C ALA A 331 14.25 30.90 -12.54
N PHE A 332 14.58 29.60 -12.44
CA PHE A 332 15.08 28.97 -11.21
C PHE A 332 16.60 28.77 -11.28
N GLU A 333 17.28 28.89 -10.13
CA GLU A 333 18.71 28.53 -10.05
C GLU A 333 18.88 27.02 -10.30
N SER A 334 19.79 26.63 -11.21
CA SER A 334 20.02 25.23 -11.58
C SER A 334 20.37 24.35 -10.37
N GLY A 335 21.04 24.90 -9.35
CA GLY A 335 21.32 24.18 -8.10
C GLY A 335 20.06 23.86 -7.30
N VAL A 336 19.06 24.74 -7.31
CA VAL A 336 17.77 24.51 -6.63
C VAL A 336 16.95 23.46 -7.37
N VAL A 337 16.96 23.50 -8.70
CA VAL A 337 16.32 22.48 -9.54
C VAL A 337 16.97 21.11 -9.30
N LEU A 338 18.30 21.07 -9.24
CA LEU A 338 19.08 19.85 -9.04
C LEU A 338 18.90 19.25 -7.65
N ASP A 339 18.91 20.06 -6.58
CA ASP A 339 18.64 19.61 -5.21
C ASP A 339 17.27 18.92 -5.09
N ARG A 340 16.24 19.53 -5.68
CA ARG A 340 14.89 18.96 -5.69
C ARG A 340 14.80 17.66 -6.47
N LEU A 341 15.42 17.60 -7.66
CA LEU A 341 15.44 16.39 -8.48
C LEU A 341 16.14 15.23 -7.77
N LEU A 342 17.33 15.48 -7.19
CA LEU A 342 18.09 14.44 -6.49
C LEU A 342 17.37 13.96 -5.23
N ARG A 343 16.71 14.85 -4.49
CA ARG A 343 15.83 14.47 -3.37
C ARG A 343 14.70 13.57 -3.87
N ALA A 344 14.04 13.93 -4.97
CA ALA A 344 13.00 13.11 -5.57
C ALA A 344 13.50 11.71 -5.98
N LEU A 345 14.74 11.61 -6.49
CA LEU A 345 15.37 10.33 -6.84
C LEU A 345 15.67 9.48 -5.59
N LYS A 346 16.23 10.07 -4.53
CA LYS A 346 16.44 9.38 -3.23
C LYS A 346 15.17 8.71 -2.72
N PHE A 347 14.02 9.38 -2.86
CA PHE A 347 12.73 8.84 -2.41
C PHE A 347 12.17 7.73 -3.31
N ARG A 348 12.64 7.64 -4.56
CA ARG A 348 12.16 6.66 -5.54
C ARG A 348 13.06 5.44 -5.64
N ASP A 349 14.37 5.64 -5.57
CA ASP A 349 15.38 4.63 -5.81
C ASP A 349 16.65 4.95 -5.00
N SER A 350 16.88 4.19 -3.94
CA SER A 350 18.09 4.32 -3.10
C SER A 350 19.36 3.79 -3.78
N GLY A 351 19.25 3.18 -4.97
CA GLY A 351 20.35 2.65 -5.77
C GLY A 351 20.75 3.52 -6.97
N ALA A 352 20.25 4.74 -7.08
CA ALA A 352 20.51 5.59 -8.24
C ALA A 352 21.98 6.02 -8.36
N LEU A 353 22.52 5.92 -9.58
CA LEU A 353 23.85 6.33 -9.98
C LEU A 353 23.81 7.73 -10.61
N VAL A 354 24.48 8.70 -9.99
CA VAL A 354 24.63 10.06 -10.49
C VAL A 354 25.99 10.21 -11.16
N ILE A 355 25.98 10.58 -12.44
CA ILE A 355 27.17 10.82 -13.27
C ILE A 355 27.20 12.31 -13.61
N GLU A 356 28.30 12.95 -13.22
CA GLU A 356 28.57 14.35 -13.56
C GLU A 356 29.32 14.41 -14.89
N ALA A 357 28.71 15.02 -15.90
CA ALA A 357 29.35 15.28 -17.18
C ALA A 357 30.11 16.61 -17.17
N ASN A 358 29.59 17.67 -16.51
CA ASN A 358 30.26 18.98 -16.35
C ASN A 358 29.59 19.92 -15.30
N TYR A 359 29.35 19.48 -14.06
CA TYR A 359 28.80 20.35 -13.01
C TYR A 359 29.90 20.78 -12.01
N ALA A 360 29.64 21.79 -11.18
CA ALA A 360 30.59 22.25 -10.16
C ALA A 360 30.57 21.26 -8.98
N ALA A 361 31.51 20.29 -8.99
CA ALA A 361 31.58 19.12 -8.11
C ALA A 361 31.39 19.37 -6.59
N ALA A 362 31.73 20.56 -6.09
CA ALA A 362 31.72 20.84 -4.65
C ALA A 362 30.31 20.84 -4.02
N SER A 363 29.27 21.28 -4.75
CA SER A 363 27.89 21.28 -4.22
C SER A 363 27.15 19.97 -4.49
N LEU A 364 27.33 19.38 -5.67
CA LEU A 364 26.65 18.13 -6.06
C LEU A 364 27.16 16.92 -5.27
N SER A 365 28.47 16.76 -5.11
CA SER A 365 29.01 15.64 -4.33
C SER A 365 28.57 15.69 -2.87
N SER A 366 28.55 16.89 -2.27
CA SER A 366 28.07 17.08 -0.88
C SER A 366 26.59 16.75 -0.76
N LEU A 367 25.80 17.18 -1.74
CA LEU A 367 24.37 16.92 -1.77
C LEU A 367 24.06 15.44 -1.98
N CYS A 368 24.71 14.77 -2.94
CA CYS A 368 24.55 13.32 -3.14
C CYS A 368 24.92 12.54 -1.88
N ALA A 369 25.96 12.97 -1.15
CA ALA A 369 26.33 12.38 0.14
C ALA A 369 25.24 12.57 1.22
N GLU A 370 24.67 13.78 1.36
CA GLU A 370 23.51 14.05 2.24
C GLU A 370 22.30 13.17 1.85
N LEU A 371 22.13 12.96 0.55
CA LEU A 371 21.04 12.18 -0.01
C LEU A 371 21.33 10.67 -0.07
N ALA A 372 22.50 10.20 0.37
CA ALA A 372 22.90 8.80 0.27
C ALA A 372 22.74 8.22 -1.15
N LEU A 373 22.97 9.03 -2.19
CA LEU A 373 22.95 8.62 -3.60
C LEU A 373 24.36 8.24 -4.04
N ALA A 374 24.48 7.25 -4.93
CA ALA A 374 25.76 6.88 -5.50
C ALA A 374 26.21 7.96 -6.50
N HIS A 375 27.29 8.69 -6.19
CA HIS A 375 27.86 9.71 -7.08
C HIS A 375 29.20 9.23 -7.65
N HIS A 376 29.34 9.21 -8.97
CA HIS A 376 30.54 8.73 -9.65
C HIS A 376 31.05 9.79 -10.63
N GLN A 377 32.31 10.20 -10.40
CA GLN A 377 33.03 11.05 -11.34
C GLN A 377 33.56 10.17 -12.48
N VAL A 378 33.05 10.39 -13.70
CA VAL A 378 33.50 9.68 -14.89
C VAL A 378 34.17 10.68 -15.83
N ASP A 379 35.46 10.50 -16.08
CA ASP A 379 36.19 11.31 -17.04
C ASP A 379 35.69 11.00 -18.46
N ALA A 380 34.89 11.91 -19.02
CA ALA A 380 34.29 11.77 -20.35
C ALA A 380 35.30 11.89 -21.53
N ALA A 381 36.61 11.81 -21.26
CA ALA A 381 37.66 12.10 -22.22
C ALA A 381 37.88 11.03 -23.31
N ALA A 382 37.21 9.86 -23.24
CA ALA A 382 37.23 8.87 -24.31
C ALA A 382 35.88 8.11 -24.41
N PRO A 383 35.33 7.91 -25.63
CA PRO A 383 34.12 7.11 -25.81
C PRO A 383 34.40 5.64 -25.47
N LEU A 384 33.77 5.15 -24.41
CA LEU A 384 33.79 3.73 -24.06
C LEU A 384 32.83 2.95 -24.97
N THR A 385 33.22 1.76 -25.42
CA THR A 385 32.32 0.83 -26.13
C THR A 385 31.22 0.32 -25.20
N THR A 386 30.13 -0.22 -25.75
CA THR A 386 29.03 -0.86 -24.97
C THR A 386 29.55 -1.90 -23.98
N ALA A 387 30.53 -2.71 -24.39
CA ALA A 387 31.21 -3.67 -23.53
C ALA A 387 32.03 -3.00 -22.40
N GLY A 388 32.66 -1.85 -22.70
CA GLY A 388 33.37 -1.04 -21.71
C GLY A 388 32.44 -0.44 -20.66
N TRP A 389 31.24 0.00 -21.06
CA TRP A 389 30.22 0.50 -20.14
C TRP A 389 29.64 -0.59 -19.25
N ALA A 390 29.30 -1.75 -19.82
CA ALA A 390 28.82 -2.90 -19.04
C ALA A 390 29.85 -3.34 -17.98
N GLU A 391 31.14 -3.35 -18.33
CA GLU A 391 32.23 -3.66 -17.40
C GLU A 391 32.40 -2.57 -16.32
N LEU A 392 32.28 -1.29 -16.69
CA LEU A 392 32.36 -0.18 -15.73
C LEU A 392 31.19 -0.24 -14.73
N LEU A 393 29.96 -0.48 -15.19
CA LEU A 393 28.77 -0.65 -14.33
C LEU A 393 28.90 -1.88 -13.42
N ARG A 394 29.39 -3.02 -13.96
CA ARG A 394 29.70 -4.23 -13.17
C ARG A 394 30.70 -3.92 -12.05
N ARG A 395 31.79 -3.22 -12.35
CA ARG A 395 32.86 -2.90 -11.38
C ARG A 395 32.49 -1.84 -10.36
N LYS A 396 31.81 -0.78 -10.77
CA LYS A 396 31.58 0.41 -9.92
C LYS A 396 30.37 0.25 -9.01
N ILE A 397 29.33 -0.47 -9.44
CA ILE A 397 28.06 -0.59 -8.69
C ILE A 397 27.52 -2.03 -8.59
N GLY A 398 28.27 -3.05 -9.03
CA GLY A 398 27.87 -4.45 -8.83
C GLY A 398 26.73 -4.94 -9.73
N TYR A 399 26.44 -4.24 -10.82
CA TYR A 399 25.44 -4.66 -11.81
C TYR A 399 25.70 -6.10 -12.30
N ARG A 400 24.70 -6.98 -12.23
CA ARG A 400 24.72 -8.31 -12.82
C ARG A 400 23.48 -8.46 -13.69
N GLU A 401 23.65 -8.72 -14.98
CA GLU A 401 22.55 -9.14 -15.85
C GLU A 401 21.94 -10.42 -15.28
N THR A 402 20.77 -10.35 -14.65
CA THR A 402 20.03 -11.55 -14.31
C THR A 402 19.32 -12.04 -15.58
N PRO A 403 19.52 -13.30 -16.01
CA PRO A 403 18.75 -13.87 -17.08
C PRO A 403 17.26 -13.88 -16.69
N ARG A 404 16.38 -13.59 -17.64
CA ARG A 404 14.92 -13.64 -17.41
C ARG A 404 14.50 -15.06 -17.02
N PRO A 405 13.53 -15.25 -16.11
CA PRO A 405 12.93 -16.56 -15.89
C PRO A 405 12.33 -17.11 -17.19
N THR A 406 12.47 -18.41 -17.39
CA THR A 406 11.84 -19.14 -18.49
C THR A 406 10.38 -19.50 -18.16
N ILE A 407 9.52 -19.70 -19.17
CA ILE A 407 8.07 -19.90 -18.99
C ILE A 407 7.56 -21.15 -19.72
N SER A 408 6.93 -22.07 -18.97
CA SER A 408 6.12 -23.16 -19.51
C SER A 408 4.63 -22.79 -19.47
N THR A 409 3.93 -22.88 -20.60
CA THR A 409 2.47 -22.72 -20.65
C THR A 409 1.80 -24.08 -20.77
N ILE A 410 0.97 -24.44 -19.78
CA ILE A 410 0.26 -25.73 -19.72
C ILE A 410 -1.20 -25.50 -20.10
N ILE A 411 -1.71 -26.18 -21.11
CA ILE A 411 -3.09 -26.08 -21.59
C ILE A 411 -3.84 -27.37 -21.22
N PRO A 412 -4.52 -27.45 -20.06
CA PRO A 412 -5.42 -28.56 -19.77
C PRO A 412 -6.70 -28.45 -20.63
N ASN A 413 -7.07 -29.56 -21.27
CA ASN A 413 -8.19 -29.61 -22.19
C ASN A 413 -9.08 -30.84 -21.96
N TYR A 414 -10.39 -30.61 -21.96
CA TYR A 414 -11.39 -31.65 -22.07
C TYR A 414 -12.62 -31.08 -22.78
N ASN A 415 -12.90 -31.56 -24.00
CA ASN A 415 -14.08 -31.19 -24.78
C ASN A 415 -14.26 -29.67 -25.02
N HIS A 416 -13.16 -28.93 -25.17
CA HIS A 416 -13.14 -27.49 -25.42
C HIS A 416 -12.67 -27.14 -26.83
N GLY A 417 -12.79 -28.06 -27.80
CA GLY A 417 -12.27 -27.90 -29.17
C GLY A 417 -12.68 -26.58 -29.82
N ARG A 418 -13.92 -26.13 -29.61
CA ARG A 418 -14.45 -24.85 -30.13
C ARG A 418 -13.70 -23.59 -29.67
N TYR A 419 -12.95 -23.66 -28.57
CA TYR A 419 -12.23 -22.52 -27.98
C TYR A 419 -10.72 -22.57 -28.22
N LEU A 420 -10.20 -23.70 -28.69
CA LEU A 420 -8.75 -23.91 -28.80
C LEU A 420 -8.06 -22.99 -29.81
N ASP A 421 -8.73 -22.61 -30.90
CA ASP A 421 -8.17 -21.63 -31.85
C ASP A 421 -7.94 -20.27 -31.18
N GLU A 422 -8.88 -19.81 -30.35
CA GLU A 422 -8.72 -18.57 -29.60
C GLU A 422 -7.64 -18.72 -28.52
N ARG A 423 -7.68 -19.82 -27.75
CA ARG A 423 -6.75 -20.03 -26.63
C ARG A 423 -5.30 -20.15 -27.11
N ILE A 424 -5.03 -21.10 -28.00
CA ILE A 424 -3.68 -21.36 -28.52
C ILE A 424 -3.20 -20.17 -29.33
N GLY A 425 -4.08 -19.55 -30.14
CA GLY A 425 -3.79 -18.33 -30.86
C GLY A 425 -3.33 -17.20 -29.95
N SER A 426 -4.00 -16.98 -28.80
CA SER A 426 -3.64 -15.93 -27.84
C SER A 426 -2.28 -16.16 -27.16
N ILE A 427 -1.89 -17.42 -26.95
CA ILE A 427 -0.59 -17.81 -26.36
C ILE A 427 0.54 -17.59 -27.38
N LEU A 428 0.33 -18.00 -28.63
CA LEU A 428 1.33 -17.81 -29.69
C LEU A 428 1.48 -16.36 -30.16
N ALA A 429 0.45 -15.53 -29.92
CA ALA A 429 0.45 -14.10 -30.21
C ALA A 429 1.04 -13.24 -29.07
N GLN A 430 1.55 -13.84 -28.00
CA GLN A 430 2.19 -13.07 -26.92
C GLN A 430 3.40 -12.28 -27.43
N THR A 431 3.54 -11.03 -26.99
CA THR A 431 4.72 -10.17 -27.28
C THR A 431 5.99 -10.78 -26.70
N LEU A 432 5.87 -11.45 -25.56
CA LEU A 432 6.84 -12.39 -25.03
C LEU A 432 6.27 -13.82 -25.15
N PRO A 433 6.66 -14.61 -26.16
CA PRO A 433 6.20 -15.99 -26.28
C PRO A 433 6.73 -16.83 -25.10
N PRO A 434 5.98 -17.87 -24.67
CA PRO A 434 6.50 -18.82 -23.70
C PRO A 434 7.67 -19.61 -24.32
N ASP A 435 8.50 -20.18 -23.45
CA ASP A 435 9.65 -20.98 -23.86
C ASP A 435 9.22 -22.42 -24.24
N GLU A 436 8.06 -22.87 -23.74
CA GLU A 436 7.40 -24.10 -24.18
C GLU A 436 5.88 -24.10 -23.94
N ILE A 437 5.18 -24.95 -24.69
CA ILE A 437 3.75 -25.24 -24.56
C ILE A 437 3.57 -26.73 -24.29
N ILE A 438 2.75 -27.06 -23.30
CA ILE A 438 2.36 -28.42 -22.93
C ILE A 438 0.84 -28.51 -23.01
N PHE A 439 0.32 -29.13 -24.06
CA PHE A 439 -1.11 -29.37 -24.22
C PHE A 439 -1.47 -30.75 -23.65
N LEU A 440 -2.43 -30.78 -22.72
CA LEU A 440 -2.90 -31.99 -22.06
C LEU A 440 -4.34 -32.27 -22.49
N ASP A 441 -4.55 -33.32 -23.28
CA ASP A 441 -5.89 -33.76 -23.64
C ASP A 441 -6.37 -34.83 -22.67
N ASP A 442 -7.42 -34.55 -21.90
CA ASP A 442 -7.97 -35.44 -20.88
C ASP A 442 -9.03 -36.41 -21.43
N ALA A 443 -8.68 -37.06 -22.54
CA ALA A 443 -9.52 -37.97 -23.33
C ALA A 443 -10.78 -37.28 -23.89
N SER A 444 -10.58 -36.24 -24.70
CA SER A 444 -11.68 -35.52 -25.33
C SER A 444 -12.36 -36.37 -26.42
N ASP A 445 -13.67 -36.19 -26.60
CA ASP A 445 -14.49 -36.83 -27.64
C ASP A 445 -14.82 -35.92 -28.83
N ASP A 446 -14.33 -34.67 -28.79
CA ASP A 446 -14.48 -33.68 -29.85
C ASP A 446 -13.19 -33.50 -30.68
N GLU A 447 -13.16 -32.49 -31.54
CA GLU A 447 -12.03 -32.18 -32.44
C GLU A 447 -10.79 -31.59 -31.71
N SER A 448 -10.77 -31.57 -30.38
CA SER A 448 -9.70 -30.92 -29.60
C SER A 448 -8.29 -31.38 -29.98
N LEU A 449 -8.09 -32.69 -30.08
CA LEU A 449 -6.78 -33.27 -30.37
C LEU A 449 -6.32 -32.92 -31.79
N ALA A 450 -7.24 -32.94 -32.76
CA ALA A 450 -6.96 -32.57 -34.15
C ALA A 450 -6.55 -31.08 -34.25
N ILE A 451 -7.27 -30.20 -33.56
CA ILE A 451 -6.94 -28.76 -33.51
C ILE A 451 -5.56 -28.54 -32.88
N ALA A 452 -5.26 -29.18 -31.75
CA ALA A 452 -3.95 -29.07 -31.11
C ALA A 452 -2.80 -29.51 -32.03
N GLN A 453 -2.97 -30.61 -32.78
CA GLN A 453 -1.99 -31.09 -33.76
C GLN A 453 -1.77 -30.10 -34.90
N LEU A 454 -2.83 -29.45 -35.39
CA LEU A 454 -2.72 -28.41 -36.42
C LEU A 454 -1.92 -27.20 -35.94
N TRP A 455 -2.11 -26.79 -34.67
CA TRP A 455 -1.34 -25.71 -34.08
C TRP A 455 0.11 -26.11 -33.76
N GLN A 456 0.35 -27.33 -33.27
CA GLN A 456 1.68 -27.87 -33.05
C GLN A 456 2.53 -27.81 -34.33
N ALA A 457 1.97 -28.19 -35.47
CA ALA A 457 2.65 -28.14 -36.77
C ALA A 457 3.01 -26.71 -37.23
N LYS A 458 2.32 -25.68 -36.73
CA LYS A 458 2.53 -24.26 -37.06
C LYS A 458 3.36 -23.51 -36.02
N SER A 459 3.54 -24.09 -34.84
CA SER A 459 4.16 -23.40 -33.70
C SER A 459 5.66 -23.20 -33.90
N ARG A 460 6.15 -22.00 -33.59
CA ARG A 460 7.59 -21.71 -33.43
C ARG A 460 8.09 -21.95 -32.01
N VAL A 461 7.16 -22.08 -31.06
CA VAL A 461 7.43 -22.44 -29.67
C VAL A 461 7.43 -23.97 -29.57
N PRO A 462 8.37 -24.60 -28.84
CA PRO A 462 8.31 -26.03 -28.53
C PRO A 462 6.93 -26.42 -27.98
N PHE A 463 6.22 -27.30 -28.68
CA PHE A 463 4.83 -27.65 -28.40
C PHE A 463 4.72 -29.16 -28.21
N THR A 464 4.39 -29.59 -27.00
CA THR A 464 4.20 -31.01 -26.62
C THR A 464 2.71 -31.29 -26.44
N ILE A 465 2.21 -32.39 -27.02
CA ILE A 465 0.84 -32.87 -26.84
C ILE A 465 0.90 -34.17 -26.03
N ILE A 466 0.11 -34.25 -24.95
CA ILE A 466 -0.03 -35.45 -24.14
C ILE A 466 -1.51 -35.80 -24.01
N ALA A 467 -1.94 -36.83 -24.73
CA ALA A 467 -3.31 -37.34 -24.65
C ALA A 467 -3.43 -38.44 -23.59
N ALA A 468 -4.48 -38.40 -22.78
CA ALA A 468 -4.83 -39.43 -21.82
C ALA A 468 -5.68 -40.53 -22.45
N GLU A 469 -5.54 -41.77 -21.98
CA GLU A 469 -6.38 -42.90 -22.41
C GLU A 469 -7.80 -42.84 -21.82
N ALA A 470 -7.96 -42.19 -20.67
CA ALA A 470 -9.22 -42.03 -19.98
C ALA A 470 -9.25 -40.70 -19.23
N ASN A 471 -10.46 -40.13 -19.09
CA ASN A 471 -10.67 -38.88 -18.38
C ASN A 471 -10.23 -38.99 -16.91
N SER A 472 -9.38 -38.08 -16.47
CA SER A 472 -8.80 -38.07 -15.12
C SER A 472 -9.82 -37.75 -14.02
N GLY A 473 -10.95 -37.16 -14.40
CA GLY A 473 -12.03 -36.77 -13.51
C GLY A 473 -11.66 -35.62 -12.58
N SER A 474 -10.57 -34.87 -12.81
CA SER A 474 -10.25 -33.65 -12.05
C SER A 474 -9.26 -32.74 -12.79
N PRO A 475 -9.52 -31.42 -12.89
CA PRO A 475 -8.57 -30.49 -13.50
C PRO A 475 -7.24 -30.46 -12.74
N PHE A 476 -7.25 -30.65 -11.42
CA PHE A 476 -6.02 -30.60 -10.60
C PHE A 476 -5.07 -31.78 -10.84
N LYS A 477 -5.58 -32.92 -11.36
CA LYS A 477 -4.72 -34.01 -11.85
C LYS A 477 -4.02 -33.62 -13.15
N GLN A 478 -4.70 -32.89 -14.03
CA GLN A 478 -4.08 -32.33 -15.24
C GLN A 478 -3.06 -31.25 -14.89
N TRP A 479 -3.35 -30.38 -13.92
CA TRP A 479 -2.37 -29.40 -13.41
C TRP A 479 -1.11 -30.11 -12.91
N ALA A 480 -1.26 -31.14 -12.06
CA ALA A 480 -0.12 -31.90 -11.54
C ALA A 480 0.71 -32.54 -12.66
N LYS A 481 0.05 -33.19 -13.62
CA LYS A 481 0.72 -33.76 -14.80
C LYS A 481 1.50 -32.71 -15.58
N GLY A 482 0.88 -31.57 -15.89
CA GLY A 482 1.54 -30.51 -16.65
C GLY A 482 2.72 -29.87 -15.92
N VAL A 483 2.59 -29.63 -14.61
CA VAL A 483 3.66 -29.01 -13.81
C VAL A 483 4.87 -29.94 -13.68
N LEU A 484 4.65 -31.25 -13.61
CA LEU A 484 5.73 -32.24 -13.60
C LEU A 484 6.46 -32.35 -14.94
N GLU A 485 5.75 -32.13 -16.06
CA GLU A 485 6.34 -32.11 -17.40
C GLU A 485 7.03 -30.77 -17.73
N ALA A 486 6.63 -29.68 -17.06
CA ALA A 486 7.20 -28.35 -17.24
C ALA A 486 8.68 -28.29 -16.83
N ARG A 487 9.52 -27.73 -17.72
CA ARG A 487 10.97 -27.62 -17.56
C ARG A 487 11.44 -26.22 -17.17
N CYS A 488 10.59 -25.21 -17.33
CA CYS A 488 10.96 -23.82 -17.11
C CYS A 488 10.87 -23.39 -15.63
N ASP A 489 11.35 -22.18 -15.35
CA ASP A 489 11.35 -21.60 -14.00
C ASP A 489 9.93 -21.22 -13.54
N LEU A 490 9.11 -20.76 -14.48
CA LEU A 490 7.73 -20.31 -14.26
C LEU A 490 6.74 -21.17 -15.03
N VAL A 491 5.53 -21.28 -14.47
CA VAL A 491 4.41 -22.03 -15.06
C VAL A 491 3.18 -21.14 -15.16
N SER A 492 2.57 -21.09 -16.34
CA SER A 492 1.22 -20.57 -16.56
C SER A 492 0.28 -21.74 -16.83
N ILE A 493 -0.82 -21.82 -16.08
CA ILE A 493 -1.89 -22.79 -16.32
C ILE A 493 -2.95 -22.07 -17.13
N ALA A 494 -3.21 -22.57 -18.32
CA ALA A 494 -3.92 -21.89 -19.39
C ALA A 494 -5.20 -22.67 -19.72
N GLU A 495 -6.28 -22.44 -18.96
CA GLU A 495 -7.55 -23.15 -19.17
C GLU A 495 -8.03 -22.98 -20.62
N SER A 496 -8.49 -24.08 -21.21
CA SER A 496 -8.67 -24.24 -22.66
C SER A 496 -9.78 -23.37 -23.26
N ASP A 497 -10.71 -22.88 -22.45
CA ASP A 497 -11.83 -22.02 -22.85
C ASP A 497 -11.55 -20.52 -22.70
N ASP A 498 -10.47 -20.13 -22.03
CA ASP A 498 -10.09 -18.73 -21.79
C ASP A 498 -9.25 -18.15 -22.94
N SER A 499 -8.94 -16.85 -22.88
CA SER A 499 -7.92 -16.22 -23.75
C SER A 499 -7.12 -15.16 -23.00
N SER A 500 -6.05 -14.64 -23.61
CA SER A 500 -5.15 -13.67 -22.97
C SER A 500 -4.78 -12.52 -23.90
N ALA A 501 -4.56 -11.34 -23.32
CA ALA A 501 -4.07 -10.18 -24.06
C ALA A 501 -2.60 -10.40 -24.49
N PRO A 502 -2.14 -9.83 -25.62
CA PRO A 502 -0.80 -10.08 -26.16
C PRO A 502 0.36 -9.80 -25.20
N ARG A 503 0.17 -8.91 -24.21
CA ARG A 503 1.22 -8.55 -23.25
C ARG A 503 1.15 -9.30 -21.92
N PHE A 504 0.28 -10.30 -21.78
CA PHE A 504 0.08 -11.00 -20.51
C PHE A 504 1.40 -11.55 -19.94
N LEU A 505 2.11 -12.42 -20.67
CA LEU A 505 3.35 -13.02 -20.17
C LEU A 505 4.46 -11.98 -19.94
N GLU A 506 4.59 -10.99 -20.85
CA GLU A 506 5.55 -9.89 -20.74
C GLU A 506 5.35 -9.08 -19.45
N ARG A 507 4.09 -8.79 -19.09
CA ARG A 507 3.76 -8.03 -17.87
C ARG A 507 3.90 -8.89 -16.61
N MET A 508 3.50 -10.16 -16.67
CA MET A 508 3.53 -11.06 -15.52
C MET A 508 4.94 -11.51 -15.13
N VAL A 509 5.81 -11.82 -16.10
CA VAL A 509 7.19 -12.28 -15.82
C VAL A 509 8.01 -11.24 -15.06
N ALA A 510 7.70 -9.95 -15.22
CA ALA A 510 8.40 -8.86 -14.56
C ALA A 510 8.27 -8.91 -13.03
N SER A 511 7.17 -9.44 -12.51
CA SER A 511 6.94 -9.59 -11.07
C SER A 511 7.95 -10.53 -10.40
N PHE A 512 8.46 -11.52 -11.14
CA PHE A 512 9.43 -12.52 -10.67
C PHE A 512 10.88 -12.01 -10.66
N ARG A 513 11.09 -10.72 -10.97
CA ARG A 513 12.36 -10.04 -10.67
C ARG A 513 12.57 -9.92 -9.16
N ASN A 514 11.49 -9.85 -8.38
CA ASN A 514 11.56 -10.01 -6.95
C ASN A 514 11.68 -11.52 -6.64
N PRO A 515 12.82 -12.00 -6.10
CA PRO A 515 13.04 -13.43 -5.88
C PRO A 515 12.11 -14.02 -4.80
N ASN A 516 11.45 -13.17 -4.00
CA ASN A 516 10.46 -13.62 -3.03
C ASN A 516 9.10 -13.89 -3.67
N VAL A 517 8.81 -13.41 -4.88
CA VAL A 517 7.51 -13.62 -5.53
C VAL A 517 7.41 -15.05 -6.03
N VAL A 518 6.43 -15.78 -5.51
CA VAL A 518 6.14 -17.18 -5.86
C VAL A 518 4.90 -17.31 -6.74
N LEU A 519 4.06 -16.27 -6.77
CA LEU A 519 2.82 -16.20 -7.52
C LEU A 519 2.57 -14.76 -7.97
N ALA A 520 2.28 -14.55 -9.24
CA ALA A 520 1.80 -13.27 -9.75
C ALA A 520 0.52 -13.46 -10.55
N TYR A 521 -0.44 -12.54 -10.44
CA TYR A 521 -1.67 -12.58 -11.26
C TYR A 521 -2.10 -11.21 -11.79
N SER A 522 -2.87 -11.20 -12.88
CA SER A 522 -3.50 -10.00 -13.42
C SER A 522 -5.00 -9.94 -13.10
N ASP A 523 -5.62 -8.78 -13.29
CA ASP A 523 -7.08 -8.71 -13.39
C ASP A 523 -7.56 -9.47 -14.65
N SER A 524 -8.86 -9.75 -14.70
CA SER A 524 -9.50 -10.47 -15.81
C SER A 524 -10.76 -9.77 -16.31
N GLU A 525 -10.95 -9.77 -17.63
CA GLU A 525 -12.26 -9.56 -18.24
C GLU A 525 -13.09 -10.84 -18.12
N THR A 526 -14.40 -10.70 -17.94
CA THR A 526 -15.34 -11.82 -18.04
C THR A 526 -15.98 -11.79 -19.42
N ILE A 527 -15.88 -12.89 -20.16
CA ILE A 527 -16.49 -13.06 -21.48
C ILE A 527 -17.53 -14.18 -21.47
N GLY A 528 -18.56 -14.06 -22.31
CA GLY A 528 -19.58 -15.09 -22.47
C GLY A 528 -19.18 -16.19 -23.46
N THR A 529 -20.12 -17.07 -23.80
CA THR A 529 -19.83 -18.27 -24.61
C THR A 529 -19.39 -17.93 -26.03
N GLU A 530 -19.79 -16.77 -26.56
CA GLU A 530 -19.46 -16.30 -27.91
C GLU A 530 -18.34 -15.24 -27.91
N GLY A 531 -17.72 -15.00 -26.75
CA GLY A 531 -16.62 -14.03 -26.60
C GLY A 531 -17.08 -12.59 -26.33
N GLU A 532 -18.38 -12.37 -26.12
CA GLU A 532 -18.93 -11.07 -25.73
C GLU A 532 -18.46 -10.66 -24.33
N THR A 533 -18.05 -9.41 -24.15
CA THR A 533 -17.60 -8.92 -22.83
C THR A 533 -18.78 -8.73 -21.89
N LEU A 534 -18.83 -9.53 -20.82
CA LEU A 534 -19.82 -9.43 -19.74
C LEU A 534 -19.36 -8.45 -18.65
N ALA A 535 -18.06 -8.40 -18.37
CA ALA A 535 -17.45 -7.44 -17.47
C ALA A 535 -16.01 -7.13 -17.90
N SER A 536 -15.61 -5.86 -17.86
CA SER A 536 -14.24 -5.44 -18.22
C SER A 536 -13.20 -5.64 -17.12
N SER A 537 -13.63 -6.11 -15.93
CA SER A 537 -12.77 -6.31 -14.76
C SER A 537 -13.48 -7.21 -13.75
N CYS A 538 -12.74 -8.07 -13.06
CA CYS A 538 -13.26 -8.89 -11.97
C CYS A 538 -13.26 -8.16 -10.62
N ARG A 539 -12.82 -6.89 -10.56
CA ARG A 539 -12.70 -6.13 -9.30
C ARG A 539 -14.01 -5.97 -8.53
N PHE A 540 -15.17 -6.01 -9.20
CA PHE A 540 -16.46 -6.01 -8.49
C PHE A 540 -16.57 -7.13 -7.46
N TYR A 541 -15.85 -8.25 -7.67
CA TYR A 541 -15.78 -9.34 -6.73
C TYR A 541 -14.89 -8.96 -5.53
N THR A 542 -13.69 -8.42 -5.74
CA THR A 542 -12.73 -8.10 -4.67
C THR A 542 -13.04 -6.80 -3.92
N ASP A 543 -13.75 -5.84 -4.54
CA ASP A 543 -14.14 -4.55 -3.95
C ASP A 543 -14.99 -4.71 -2.68
N THR A 544 -15.67 -5.84 -2.52
CA THR A 544 -16.40 -6.18 -1.28
C THR A 544 -15.50 -6.42 -0.07
N LEU A 545 -14.20 -6.67 -0.28
CA LEU A 545 -13.19 -6.77 0.77
C LEU A 545 -12.48 -5.43 0.97
N ASP A 546 -12.03 -4.82 -0.13
CA ASP A 546 -11.30 -3.55 -0.13
C ASP A 546 -11.46 -2.88 -1.50
N GLU A 547 -12.10 -1.70 -1.54
CA GLU A 547 -12.37 -0.96 -2.78
C GLU A 547 -11.12 -0.30 -3.37
N THR A 548 -9.98 -0.33 -2.69
CA THR A 548 -8.75 0.38 -3.06
C THR A 548 -7.60 -0.55 -3.42
N LYS A 549 -7.45 -1.69 -2.74
CA LYS A 549 -6.30 -2.60 -2.87
C LYS A 549 -6.02 -3.04 -4.31
N TRP A 550 -7.06 -3.37 -5.09
CA TRP A 550 -6.93 -3.84 -6.48
C TRP A 550 -6.96 -2.71 -7.54
N ARG A 551 -6.89 -1.43 -7.14
CA ARG A 551 -6.83 -0.30 -8.08
C ARG A 551 -5.44 -0.07 -8.66
N SER A 552 -4.39 -0.50 -7.96
CA SER A 552 -3.00 -0.41 -8.41
C SER A 552 -2.28 -1.74 -8.23
N GLY A 553 -1.19 -1.93 -8.97
CA GLY A 553 -0.34 -3.10 -8.79
C GLY A 553 0.35 -3.08 -7.43
N TYR A 554 0.54 -4.24 -6.84
CA TYR A 554 1.20 -4.40 -5.55
C TYR A 554 2.03 -5.68 -5.49
N VAL A 555 2.97 -5.71 -4.55
CA VAL A 555 3.62 -6.93 -4.07
C VAL A 555 3.37 -6.99 -2.56
N GLU A 556 2.90 -8.13 -2.07
CA GLU A 556 2.56 -8.30 -0.65
C GLU A 556 3.12 -9.62 -0.13
N ASP A 557 3.52 -9.63 1.14
CA ASP A 557 3.94 -10.85 1.82
C ASP A 557 2.80 -11.88 1.82
N GLY A 558 3.10 -13.14 1.50
CA GLY A 558 2.07 -14.16 1.33
C GLY A 558 1.33 -14.47 2.62
N ALA A 559 1.98 -14.43 3.79
CA ALA A 559 1.28 -14.63 5.06
C ALA A 559 0.31 -13.48 5.33
N ARG A 560 0.67 -12.24 4.98
CA ARG A 560 -0.22 -11.08 5.10
C ARG A 560 -1.36 -11.12 4.10
N GLU A 561 -1.10 -11.49 2.83
CA GLU A 561 -2.15 -11.68 1.84
C GLU A 561 -3.15 -12.74 2.31
N ILE A 562 -2.65 -13.89 2.78
CA ILE A 562 -3.49 -14.94 3.33
C ILE A 562 -4.31 -14.43 4.52
N ALA A 563 -3.67 -13.78 5.49
CA ALA A 563 -4.32 -13.36 6.73
C ALA A 563 -5.37 -12.26 6.54
N THR A 564 -5.34 -11.50 5.44
CA THR A 564 -6.20 -10.33 5.23
C THR A 564 -7.24 -10.52 4.13
N THR A 565 -6.95 -11.33 3.10
CA THR A 565 -7.82 -11.50 1.94
C THR A 565 -8.20 -12.97 1.71
N LEU A 566 -7.23 -13.85 1.45
CA LEU A 566 -7.48 -15.26 1.11
C LEU A 566 -8.02 -16.08 2.29
N ALA A 567 -7.96 -15.58 3.52
CA ALA A 567 -8.70 -16.15 4.65
C ALA A 567 -10.21 -15.99 4.49
N VAL A 568 -10.67 -14.95 3.80
CA VAL A 568 -12.09 -14.61 3.65
C VAL A 568 -12.71 -15.31 2.43
N LYS A 569 -12.06 -15.20 1.28
CA LYS A 569 -12.49 -15.84 0.01
C LYS A 569 -11.34 -15.89 -0.99
N ASN A 570 -11.48 -16.72 -2.02
CA ASN A 570 -10.51 -16.78 -3.11
C ASN A 570 -10.50 -15.48 -3.92
N THR A 571 -9.48 -14.63 -3.73
CA THR A 571 -9.36 -13.33 -4.41
C THR A 571 -8.78 -13.40 -5.82
N ILE A 572 -8.37 -14.59 -6.26
CA ILE A 572 -7.83 -14.83 -7.60
C ILE A 572 -8.86 -15.68 -8.34
N PRO A 573 -9.76 -15.04 -9.12
CA PRO A 573 -10.98 -15.70 -9.58
C PRO A 573 -10.74 -16.77 -10.64
N ASN A 574 -9.58 -16.77 -11.32
CA ASN A 574 -9.27 -17.68 -12.41
C ASN A 574 -7.76 -17.88 -12.55
N VAL A 575 -7.35 -19.13 -12.75
CA VAL A 575 -5.93 -19.51 -12.83
C VAL A 575 -5.24 -19.04 -14.11
N SER A 576 -5.98 -18.85 -15.21
CA SER A 576 -5.42 -18.39 -16.48
C SER A 576 -4.82 -16.99 -16.39
N ALA A 577 -5.19 -16.22 -15.36
CA ALA A 577 -4.59 -14.93 -15.02
C ALA A 577 -3.29 -15.05 -14.21
N VAL A 578 -2.85 -16.25 -13.85
CA VAL A 578 -1.78 -16.50 -12.88
C VAL A 578 -0.52 -17.05 -13.58
N LEU A 579 0.63 -16.55 -13.13
CA LEU A 579 1.94 -17.10 -13.38
C LEU A 579 2.52 -17.54 -12.03
N PHE A 580 3.04 -18.76 -11.95
CA PHE A 580 3.61 -19.35 -10.75
C PHE A 580 5.11 -19.55 -10.89
N GLN A 581 5.84 -19.46 -9.78
CA GLN A 581 7.14 -20.11 -9.67
C GLN A 581 6.91 -21.62 -9.68
N ARG A 582 7.55 -22.34 -10.62
CA ARG A 582 7.34 -23.79 -10.80
C ARG A 582 7.66 -24.56 -9.53
N ALA A 583 8.77 -24.23 -8.86
CA ALA A 583 9.19 -24.91 -7.64
C ALA A 583 8.15 -24.83 -6.52
N ALA A 584 7.57 -23.65 -6.29
CA ALA A 584 6.54 -23.45 -5.28
C ALA A 584 5.26 -24.25 -5.58
N LEU A 585 4.81 -24.25 -6.84
CA LEU A 585 3.63 -25.01 -7.26
C LEU A 585 3.87 -26.52 -7.25
N CYS A 586 5.06 -26.98 -7.63
CA CYS A 586 5.45 -28.39 -7.58
C CYS A 586 5.37 -28.94 -6.15
N GLY A 587 5.73 -28.12 -5.14
CA GLY A 587 5.68 -28.51 -3.73
C GLY A 587 4.27 -28.74 -3.17
N VAL A 588 3.20 -28.39 -3.90
CA VAL A 588 1.82 -28.44 -3.40
C VAL A 588 0.89 -29.34 -4.23
N LEU A 589 1.44 -30.05 -5.23
CA LEU A 589 0.66 -30.87 -6.18
C LEU A 589 -0.12 -32.01 -5.51
N GLU A 590 0.45 -32.65 -4.49
CA GLU A 590 -0.23 -33.72 -3.74
C GLU A 590 -1.45 -33.19 -3.00
N THR A 591 -1.33 -32.01 -2.39
CA THR A 591 -2.40 -31.34 -1.64
C THR A 591 -3.58 -31.00 -2.55
N ILE A 592 -3.31 -30.42 -3.73
CA ILE A 592 -4.37 -29.88 -4.60
C ILE A 592 -5.13 -30.96 -5.36
N GLN A 593 -4.51 -32.14 -5.58
CA GLN A 593 -5.17 -33.28 -6.22
C GLN A 593 -6.30 -33.89 -5.37
N GLY A 594 -6.33 -33.61 -4.07
CA GLY A 594 -7.43 -34.00 -3.18
C GLY A 594 -8.69 -33.15 -3.33
N PHE A 595 -8.63 -32.04 -4.09
CA PHE A 595 -9.74 -31.13 -4.30
C PHE A 595 -10.47 -31.41 -5.62
N ARG A 596 -11.75 -31.05 -5.66
CA ARG A 596 -12.60 -31.11 -6.85
C ARG A 596 -12.96 -29.72 -7.38
N TYR A 597 -13.11 -28.73 -6.49
CA TYR A 597 -13.58 -27.38 -6.87
C TYR A 597 -12.70 -26.25 -6.38
N CYS A 598 -12.15 -26.33 -5.17
CA CYS A 598 -11.36 -25.24 -4.57
C CYS A 598 -9.84 -25.51 -4.58
N GLY A 599 -9.35 -26.41 -5.43
CA GLY A 599 -7.93 -26.75 -5.51
C GLY A 599 -7.06 -25.58 -5.98
N ASP A 600 -7.64 -24.63 -6.72
CA ASP A 600 -7.00 -23.37 -7.10
C ASP A 600 -6.70 -22.50 -5.86
N TRP A 601 -7.71 -22.27 -5.02
CA TRP A 601 -7.55 -21.53 -3.77
C TRP A 601 -6.58 -22.23 -2.81
N ALA A 602 -6.65 -23.56 -2.71
CA ALA A 602 -5.70 -24.34 -1.93
C ALA A 602 -4.27 -24.17 -2.46
N ALA A 603 -4.06 -24.18 -3.78
CA ALA A 603 -2.77 -23.96 -4.40
C ALA A 603 -2.24 -22.56 -4.11
N TYR A 604 -3.07 -21.52 -4.26
CA TYR A 604 -2.67 -20.14 -3.97
C TYR A 604 -2.21 -19.98 -2.51
N VAL A 605 -3.00 -20.47 -1.56
CA VAL A 605 -2.66 -20.40 -0.12
C VAL A 605 -1.37 -21.17 0.17
N ALA A 606 -1.20 -22.37 -0.38
CA ALA A 606 -0.03 -23.20 -0.13
C ALA A 606 1.24 -22.65 -0.79
N CYS A 607 1.15 -22.07 -2.00
CA CYS A 607 2.26 -21.38 -2.65
C CYS A 607 2.66 -20.13 -1.85
N LEU A 608 1.70 -19.31 -1.42
CA LEU A 608 1.97 -18.06 -0.70
C LEU A 608 2.54 -18.27 0.71
N ARG A 609 2.45 -19.47 1.28
CA ARG A 609 3.22 -19.80 2.49
C ARG A 609 4.73 -19.84 2.25
N GLN A 610 5.18 -19.89 0.99
CA GLN A 610 6.58 -19.97 0.59
C GLN A 610 7.17 -18.62 0.13
N GLY A 611 6.35 -17.57 0.00
CA GLY A 611 6.83 -16.26 -0.48
C GLY A 611 5.73 -15.22 -0.66
N ALA A 612 5.96 -14.27 -1.56
CA ALA A 612 5.12 -13.11 -1.82
C ALA A 612 4.20 -13.30 -3.03
N ILE A 613 3.11 -12.54 -3.04
CA ILE A 613 2.20 -12.37 -4.19
C ILE A 613 2.53 -11.08 -4.93
N ALA A 614 2.32 -11.05 -6.25
CA ALA A 614 2.26 -9.82 -7.03
C ALA A 614 0.94 -9.70 -7.82
N PHE A 615 0.40 -8.49 -7.91
CA PHE A 615 -0.83 -8.20 -8.65
C PHE A 615 -0.61 -7.16 -9.75
N CYS A 616 -1.15 -7.42 -10.94
CA CYS A 616 -1.23 -6.47 -12.06
C CYS A 616 -2.68 -5.99 -12.26
N PRO A 617 -2.98 -4.68 -12.17
CA PRO A 617 -4.34 -4.16 -12.26
C PRO A 617 -4.89 -4.11 -13.69
N GLU A 618 -4.06 -4.40 -14.69
CA GLU A 618 -4.48 -4.49 -16.09
C GLU A 618 -5.26 -5.80 -16.29
N ALA A 619 -6.43 -5.74 -16.95
CA ALA A 619 -7.22 -6.92 -17.27
C ALA A 619 -6.60 -7.64 -18.48
N LEU A 620 -5.58 -8.46 -18.22
CA LEU A 620 -4.78 -9.13 -19.26
C LEU A 620 -5.23 -10.55 -19.56
N ASN A 621 -6.13 -11.10 -18.75
CA ASN A 621 -6.76 -12.40 -18.96
C ASN A 621 -8.24 -12.21 -19.32
N ARG A 622 -8.77 -13.07 -20.18
CA ARG A 622 -10.18 -13.11 -20.54
C ARG A 622 -10.74 -14.46 -20.13
N ARG A 623 -11.48 -14.43 -19.02
CA ARG A 623 -12.09 -15.61 -18.45
C ARG A 623 -13.46 -15.85 -19.07
N ARG A 624 -13.70 -17.05 -19.58
CA ARG A 624 -15.03 -17.44 -20.05
C ARG A 624 -15.95 -17.84 -18.91
N GLN A 625 -17.20 -17.40 -19.00
CA GLN A 625 -18.25 -17.80 -18.09
C GLN A 625 -19.42 -18.36 -18.90
N ASP A 626 -19.60 -19.68 -18.86
CA ASP A 626 -20.77 -20.34 -19.43
C ASP A 626 -21.96 -20.22 -18.46
N PRO A 627 -23.08 -19.59 -18.83
CA PRO A 627 -24.30 -19.53 -18.01
C PRO A 627 -24.81 -20.93 -17.59
N GLY A 628 -24.55 -21.96 -18.40
CA GLY A 628 -24.87 -23.38 -18.13
C GLY A 628 -23.84 -24.12 -17.28
N SER A 629 -22.69 -23.52 -16.98
CA SER A 629 -21.74 -24.06 -15.98
C SER A 629 -22.19 -23.81 -14.54
N VAL A 630 -23.19 -22.93 -14.34
CA VAL A 630 -23.81 -22.60 -13.05
C VAL A 630 -24.97 -23.57 -12.68
N THR A 631 -25.25 -24.57 -13.51
CA THR A 631 -26.23 -25.65 -13.26
C THR A 631 -25.51 -26.97 -12.88
N GLN A 632 -25.95 -27.85 -11.98
CA GLN A 632 -27.25 -27.95 -11.29
C GLN A 632 -27.29 -28.97 -10.13
N ASP A 633 -26.17 -29.39 -9.51
CA ASP A 633 -26.23 -30.38 -8.43
C ASP A 633 -25.96 -29.79 -7.04
N GLY A 634 -26.89 -30.08 -6.12
CA GLY A 634 -26.75 -29.73 -4.70
C GLY A 634 -25.53 -30.34 -4.03
N GLU A 635 -25.12 -31.54 -4.46
CA GLU A 635 -23.91 -32.20 -3.97
C GLU A 635 -22.63 -31.44 -4.37
N ARG A 636 -22.55 -30.98 -5.64
CA ARG A 636 -21.44 -30.15 -6.15
C ARG A 636 -21.30 -28.84 -5.35
N ALA A 637 -22.42 -28.19 -5.06
CA ALA A 637 -22.43 -26.97 -4.27
C ALA A 637 -22.10 -27.22 -2.78
N THR A 638 -22.39 -28.41 -2.24
CA THR A 638 -22.06 -28.78 -0.84
C THR A 638 -20.57 -29.09 -0.71
N LEU A 639 -20.02 -29.91 -1.61
CA LEU A 639 -18.61 -30.28 -1.60
C LEU A 639 -17.70 -29.06 -1.78
N ALA A 640 -18.04 -28.13 -2.68
CA ALA A 640 -17.28 -26.88 -2.84
C ALA A 640 -17.22 -26.06 -1.53
N VAL A 641 -18.31 -26.06 -0.76
CA VAL A 641 -18.35 -25.36 0.54
C VAL A 641 -17.55 -26.10 1.61
N GLN A 642 -17.59 -27.45 1.62
CA GLN A 642 -16.74 -28.25 2.50
C GLN A 642 -15.25 -28.00 2.22
N GLU A 643 -14.85 -27.98 0.95
CA GLU A 643 -13.48 -27.69 0.53
C GLU A 643 -13.05 -26.27 0.91
N ALA A 644 -13.89 -25.27 0.67
CA ALA A 644 -13.65 -23.89 1.10
C ALA A 644 -13.47 -23.78 2.63
N LEU A 645 -14.30 -24.46 3.41
CA LEU A 645 -14.16 -24.51 4.87
C LEU A 645 -12.87 -25.22 5.30
N ALA A 646 -12.44 -26.27 4.60
CA ALA A 646 -11.18 -26.96 4.87
C ALA A 646 -9.96 -26.05 4.66
N ILE A 647 -9.96 -25.24 3.59
CA ILE A 647 -8.91 -24.24 3.32
C ILE A 647 -8.91 -23.18 4.43
N LYS A 648 -10.07 -22.60 4.75
CA LYS A 648 -10.21 -21.61 5.82
C LYS A 648 -9.74 -22.16 7.17
N ARG A 649 -10.11 -23.39 7.50
CA ARG A 649 -9.63 -24.09 8.69
C ARG A 649 -8.11 -24.12 8.73
N SER A 650 -7.47 -24.58 7.66
CA SER A 650 -6.01 -24.66 7.56
C SER A 650 -5.36 -23.29 7.77
N ILE A 651 -5.90 -22.24 7.15
CA ILE A 651 -5.43 -20.86 7.36
C ILE A 651 -5.55 -20.45 8.83
N LEU A 652 -6.71 -20.65 9.43
CA LEU A 652 -7.02 -20.18 10.79
C LEU A 652 -6.28 -20.94 11.89
N GLN A 653 -5.78 -22.14 11.59
CA GLN A 653 -4.91 -22.93 12.46
C GLN A 653 -3.45 -22.47 12.37
N ASP A 654 -2.98 -22.18 11.16
CA ASP A 654 -1.55 -21.95 10.90
C ASP A 654 -1.16 -20.47 10.93
N ILE A 655 -2.12 -19.55 10.74
CA ILE A 655 -1.88 -18.11 10.55
C ILE A 655 -2.73 -17.28 11.52
N ALA A 656 -2.08 -16.32 12.18
CA ALA A 656 -2.74 -15.39 13.08
C ALA A 656 -3.59 -14.37 12.30
N CYS A 657 -4.89 -14.63 12.19
CA CYS A 657 -5.86 -13.67 11.65
C CYS A 657 -6.49 -12.83 12.76
N ALA A 658 -6.64 -11.52 12.51
CA ALA A 658 -7.39 -10.61 13.36
C ALA A 658 -8.86 -11.04 13.46
N ASP A 659 -9.50 -10.81 14.61
CA ASP A 659 -10.87 -11.26 14.87
C ASP A 659 -11.90 -10.79 13.82
N PRO A 660 -11.86 -9.54 13.31
CA PRO A 660 -12.77 -9.13 12.24
C PRO A 660 -12.64 -10.00 10.98
N ILE A 661 -11.42 -10.44 10.63
CA ILE A 661 -11.19 -11.29 9.46
C ILE A 661 -11.72 -12.70 9.68
N PHE A 662 -11.52 -13.25 10.87
CA PHE A 662 -12.09 -14.55 11.25
C PHE A 662 -13.62 -14.55 11.04
N TRP A 663 -14.29 -13.54 11.58
CA TRP A 663 -15.75 -13.47 11.46
C TRP A 663 -16.23 -13.16 10.05
N LEU A 664 -15.54 -12.28 9.32
CA LEU A 664 -15.85 -11.98 7.93
C LEU A 664 -15.71 -13.23 7.06
N SER A 665 -14.68 -14.05 7.32
CA SER A 665 -14.49 -15.33 6.64
C SER A 665 -15.66 -16.28 6.85
N LEU A 666 -16.15 -16.44 8.08
CA LEU A 666 -17.28 -17.32 8.36
C LEU A 666 -18.58 -16.77 7.74
N ALA A 667 -18.84 -15.47 7.90
CA ALA A 667 -20.01 -14.80 7.34
C ALA A 667 -20.05 -14.92 5.81
N GLN A 668 -18.91 -14.76 5.14
CA GLN A 668 -18.80 -14.90 3.68
C GLN A 668 -19.18 -16.30 3.21
N THR A 669 -18.74 -17.36 3.91
CA THR A 669 -19.10 -18.75 3.53
C THR A 669 -20.61 -18.98 3.65
N ILE A 670 -21.20 -18.52 4.76
CA ILE A 670 -22.64 -18.69 5.01
C ILE A 670 -23.43 -17.95 3.94
N PHE A 671 -23.05 -16.69 3.66
CA PHE A 671 -23.70 -15.88 2.64
C PHE A 671 -23.65 -16.52 1.25
N GLU A 672 -22.48 -17.03 0.84
CA GLU A 672 -22.34 -17.72 -0.45
C GLU A 672 -23.15 -19.01 -0.51
N TYR A 673 -23.23 -19.77 0.59
CA TYR A 673 -24.05 -20.97 0.67
C TYR A 673 -25.54 -20.65 0.56
N GLU A 674 -26.05 -19.71 1.36
CA GLU A 674 -27.48 -19.38 1.41
C GLU A 674 -27.94 -18.70 0.12
N GLY A 675 -27.16 -17.76 -0.40
CA GLY A 675 -27.46 -17.10 -1.67
C GLY A 675 -27.56 -18.09 -2.84
N ARG A 676 -26.71 -19.12 -2.88
CA ARG A 676 -26.80 -20.19 -3.89
C ARG A 676 -27.99 -21.11 -3.64
N SER A 677 -28.29 -21.44 -2.38
CA SER A 677 -29.39 -22.34 -2.03
C SER A 677 -30.75 -21.74 -2.37
N ALA A 678 -30.96 -20.45 -2.08
CA ALA A 678 -32.19 -19.75 -2.41
C ALA A 678 -32.38 -19.53 -3.92
N ALA A 679 -31.32 -19.16 -4.64
CA ALA A 679 -31.42 -18.79 -6.05
C ALA A 679 -31.37 -19.98 -7.03
N LEU A 680 -30.64 -21.06 -6.68
CA LEU A 680 -30.31 -22.14 -7.63
C LEU A 680 -30.85 -23.50 -7.21
N LEU A 681 -31.19 -23.73 -5.93
CA LEU A 681 -31.55 -25.05 -5.39
C LEU A 681 -32.68 -24.97 -4.34
N PRO A 682 -33.91 -24.61 -4.75
CA PRO A 682 -35.05 -24.49 -3.83
C PRO A 682 -35.34 -25.84 -3.15
N GLY A 683 -35.23 -25.87 -1.81
CA GLY A 683 -35.41 -27.08 -0.99
C GLY A 683 -34.14 -27.62 -0.33
N ARG A 684 -32.97 -27.03 -0.62
CA ARG A 684 -31.73 -27.34 0.09
C ARG A 684 -31.79 -26.86 1.56
N PRO A 685 -31.37 -27.66 2.55
CA PRO A 685 -31.36 -27.24 3.95
C PRO A 685 -30.49 -26.00 4.18
N ALA A 686 -30.88 -25.16 5.14
CA ALA A 686 -30.05 -24.05 5.62
C ALA A 686 -28.66 -24.53 6.04
N PHE A 687 -27.66 -23.65 5.98
CA PHE A 687 -26.24 -23.96 6.24
C PHE A 687 -26.03 -24.69 7.57
N THR A 688 -26.71 -24.26 8.62
CA THR A 688 -26.62 -24.85 9.97
C THR A 688 -27.41 -26.14 10.15
N ALA A 689 -28.36 -26.43 9.25
CA ALA A 689 -29.19 -27.63 9.27
C ALA A 689 -28.73 -28.69 8.25
N ASN A 690 -27.70 -28.39 7.44
CA ASN A 690 -27.17 -29.32 6.46
C ASN A 690 -26.28 -30.38 7.14
N LYS A 691 -26.74 -31.64 7.12
CA LYS A 691 -26.07 -32.80 7.73
C LYS A 691 -24.70 -33.09 7.11
N ASP A 692 -24.51 -32.75 5.84
CA ASP A 692 -23.24 -32.97 5.14
C ASP A 692 -22.17 -31.97 5.61
N LEU A 693 -22.58 -30.80 6.12
CA LEU A 693 -21.66 -29.79 6.64
C LEU A 693 -21.32 -30.01 8.13
N THR A 694 -22.03 -30.89 8.84
CA THR A 694 -21.90 -31.05 10.31
C THR A 694 -20.44 -31.22 10.75
N ARG A 695 -19.66 -32.08 10.08
CA ARG A 695 -18.25 -32.28 10.43
C ARG A 695 -17.41 -31.00 10.28
N SER A 696 -17.59 -30.28 9.18
CA SER A 696 -16.87 -29.01 8.94
C SER A 696 -17.30 -27.93 9.95
N LEU A 697 -18.57 -27.94 10.37
CA LEU A 697 -19.09 -27.04 11.40
C LEU A 697 -18.55 -27.37 12.80
N ASP A 698 -18.43 -28.65 13.13
CA ASP A 698 -17.85 -29.13 14.38
C ASP A 698 -16.36 -28.74 14.46
N ASP A 699 -15.61 -28.97 13.39
CA ASP A 699 -14.19 -28.60 13.29
C ASP A 699 -13.97 -27.08 13.44
N MET A 700 -14.83 -26.27 12.82
CA MET A 700 -14.81 -24.81 12.99
C MET A 700 -15.22 -24.40 14.40
N SER A 701 -16.20 -25.08 15.00
CA SER A 701 -16.61 -24.87 16.39
C SER A 701 -15.47 -25.18 17.36
N ASP A 702 -14.63 -26.17 17.07
CA ASP A 702 -13.45 -26.49 17.85
C ASP A 702 -12.35 -25.42 17.73
N ILE A 703 -12.15 -24.83 16.55
CA ILE A 703 -11.24 -23.68 16.38
C ILE A 703 -11.74 -22.49 17.17
N ILE A 704 -13.05 -22.21 17.08
CA ILE A 704 -13.72 -21.17 17.88
C ILE A 704 -13.51 -21.47 19.35
N ALA A 705 -13.74 -22.71 19.81
CA ALA A 705 -13.58 -23.13 21.20
C ALA A 705 -12.14 -23.01 21.71
N LYS A 706 -11.13 -23.36 20.88
CA LYS A 706 -9.71 -23.22 21.21
C LYS A 706 -9.25 -21.78 21.26
N ARG A 707 -9.75 -20.92 20.36
CA ARG A 707 -9.62 -19.46 20.49
C ARG A 707 -10.36 -18.94 21.74
N ARG A 708 -11.41 -19.64 22.17
CA ARG A 708 -12.25 -19.38 23.36
C ARG A 708 -11.87 -20.18 24.61
N SER A 709 -10.61 -20.56 24.86
CA SER A 709 -10.22 -20.97 26.23
C SER A 709 -10.37 -19.82 27.28
N PHE A 710 -10.99 -18.70 26.88
CA PHE A 710 -11.50 -17.60 27.69
C PHE A 710 -13.04 -17.45 27.76
N TYR A 711 -13.88 -18.21 27.02
CA TYR A 711 -15.32 -17.87 26.84
C TYR A 711 -16.28 -19.08 26.73
N ALA A 712 -16.43 -19.84 27.81
CA ALA A 712 -17.19 -21.11 27.83
C ALA A 712 -18.73 -20.98 27.93
N GLU A 713 -19.31 -19.84 28.34
CA GLU A 713 -20.74 -19.78 28.71
C GLU A 713 -21.73 -19.50 27.56
N GLN A 714 -21.33 -18.99 26.39
CA GLN A 714 -22.30 -18.40 25.43
C GLN A 714 -22.44 -19.17 24.10
N LYS A 715 -22.53 -20.51 24.14
CA LYS A 715 -22.80 -21.35 22.94
C LYS A 715 -24.16 -21.08 22.26
N GLN A 716 -25.17 -20.59 22.99
CA GLN A 716 -26.54 -20.47 22.49
C GLN A 716 -26.80 -19.20 21.65
N GLU A 717 -26.14 -18.08 21.94
CA GLU A 717 -26.43 -16.78 21.31
C GLU A 717 -25.86 -16.66 19.90
N VAL A 718 -24.63 -17.12 19.65
CA VAL A 718 -24.05 -17.16 18.30
C VAL A 718 -24.81 -18.13 17.40
N ALA A 719 -25.22 -19.29 17.93
CA ALA A 719 -26.06 -20.23 17.20
C ALA A 719 -27.47 -19.66 16.93
N HIS A 720 -27.99 -18.80 17.80
CA HIS A 720 -29.26 -18.10 17.58
C HIS A 720 -29.12 -17.00 16.51
N PHE A 721 -28.03 -16.22 16.55
CA PHE A 721 -27.71 -15.20 15.55
C PHE A 721 -27.49 -15.80 14.14
N LEU A 722 -26.74 -16.89 14.02
CA LEU A 722 -26.54 -17.59 12.75
C LEU A 722 -27.84 -18.20 12.18
N ARG A 723 -28.79 -18.61 13.04
CA ARG A 723 -30.13 -19.05 12.63
C ARG A 723 -30.99 -17.89 12.11
N ASN A 724 -30.97 -16.75 12.81
CA ASN A 724 -31.71 -15.55 12.38
C ASN A 724 -31.17 -14.94 11.07
N LEU A 725 -29.89 -15.15 10.74
CA LEU A 725 -29.30 -14.79 9.44
C LEU A 725 -29.77 -15.69 8.30
N ALA A 726 -29.97 -16.97 8.55
CA ALA A 726 -30.47 -17.94 7.57
C ALA A 726 -31.98 -17.77 7.28
N ASP A 727 -32.74 -17.25 8.24
CA ASP A 727 -34.18 -16.98 8.10
C ASP A 727 -34.50 -15.66 7.36
N CYS A 728 -33.49 -14.87 6.98
CA CYS A 728 -33.67 -13.62 6.24
C CYS A 728 -33.77 -13.87 4.73
N ASP A 729 -34.98 -14.17 4.25
CA ASP A 729 -35.31 -14.43 2.84
C ASP A 729 -35.29 -13.15 1.97
N VAL A 730 -34.12 -12.52 1.83
CA VAL A 730 -33.99 -11.22 1.13
C VAL A 730 -32.89 -11.27 0.08
N THR A 731 -33.27 -11.19 -1.21
CA THR A 731 -32.37 -10.75 -2.28
C THR A 731 -31.95 -9.31 -2.02
N LEU A 732 -30.73 -9.13 -1.51
CA LEU A 732 -30.17 -7.82 -1.19
C LEU A 732 -29.35 -7.26 -2.36
N ASP A 733 -29.60 -6.01 -2.73
CA ASP A 733 -28.76 -5.26 -3.66
C ASP A 733 -27.38 -4.92 -3.03
N ARG A 734 -26.51 -4.18 -3.73
CA ARG A 734 -25.17 -3.83 -3.20
C ARG A 734 -25.27 -3.11 -1.85
N ALA A 735 -26.23 -2.19 -1.68
CA ALA A 735 -26.43 -1.46 -0.45
C ALA A 735 -26.98 -2.35 0.67
N GLY A 736 -27.91 -3.25 0.35
CA GLY A 736 -28.45 -4.25 1.26
C GLY A 736 -27.38 -5.23 1.75
N ARG A 737 -26.46 -5.67 0.87
CA ARG A 737 -25.31 -6.51 1.24
C ARG A 737 -24.36 -5.79 2.18
N GLN A 738 -24.03 -4.53 1.90
CA GLN A 738 -23.20 -3.70 2.77
C GLN A 738 -23.89 -3.44 4.13
N ALA A 739 -25.21 -3.21 4.14
CA ALA A 739 -25.99 -3.03 5.35
C ALA A 739 -26.08 -4.31 6.19
N LEU A 740 -26.25 -5.48 5.55
CA LEU A 740 -26.24 -6.77 6.25
C LEU A 740 -24.86 -7.07 6.81
N VAL A 741 -23.79 -6.92 6.03
CA VAL A 741 -22.41 -7.09 6.52
C VAL A 741 -22.11 -6.11 7.65
N ALA A 742 -22.52 -4.84 7.53
CA ALA A 742 -22.38 -3.86 8.61
C ALA A 742 -23.18 -4.26 9.85
N ARG A 743 -24.40 -4.79 9.69
CA ARG A 743 -25.23 -5.27 10.79
C ARG A 743 -24.66 -6.53 11.43
N VAL A 744 -24.11 -7.45 10.65
CA VAL A 744 -23.40 -8.63 11.12
C VAL A 744 -22.15 -8.23 11.88
N ILE A 745 -21.37 -7.29 11.36
CA ILE A 745 -20.19 -6.72 12.03
C ILE A 745 -20.59 -5.97 13.29
N VAL A 746 -21.70 -5.23 13.28
CA VAL A 746 -22.22 -4.55 14.48
C VAL A 746 -22.66 -5.56 15.52
N GLU A 747 -23.44 -6.57 15.17
CA GLU A 747 -23.86 -7.63 16.11
C GLU A 747 -22.65 -8.40 16.64
N LEU A 748 -21.68 -8.75 15.78
CA LEU A 748 -20.42 -9.37 16.20
C LEU A 748 -19.56 -8.44 17.07
N ARG A 749 -19.60 -7.12 16.85
CA ARG A 749 -18.93 -6.10 17.68
C ARG A 749 -19.67 -5.82 18.97
N THR A 750 -20.99 -5.93 18.98
CA THR A 750 -21.83 -5.80 20.18
C THR A 750 -21.65 -7.03 21.04
N LEU A 751 -21.72 -8.23 20.45
CA LEU A 751 -21.23 -9.48 21.04
C LEU A 751 -19.80 -9.27 21.57
N ALA A 752 -18.84 -8.84 20.75
CA ALA A 752 -17.46 -8.61 21.21
C ALA A 752 -17.34 -7.59 22.36
N LYS A 753 -18.15 -6.52 22.38
CA LYS A 753 -18.19 -5.52 23.47
C LYS A 753 -18.83 -6.03 24.75
N ASP A 754 -19.90 -6.81 24.64
CA ASP A 754 -20.56 -7.43 25.79
C ASP A 754 -19.71 -8.60 26.34
N PHE A 755 -18.78 -9.12 25.54
CA PHE A 755 -17.81 -10.16 25.88
C PHE A 755 -16.43 -9.63 26.29
N GLY A 756 -16.22 -8.30 26.30
CA GLY A 756 -14.97 -7.65 26.71
C GLY A 756 -14.03 -7.35 25.55
#